data_AF-A0A8C2ASD1-F1
#
_entry.id   AF-A0A8C2ASD1-F1
#
_cell.length_a   1.000
_cell.length_b   1.000
_cell.length_c   1.000
_cell.angle_alpha   90.00
_cell.angle_beta   90.00
_cell.angle_gamma   90.00
#
_symmetry.space_group_name_H-M   'P 1'
#
loop_
_entity.id
_entity.type
_entity.pdbx_description
1 polymer ?
#
loop_
_entity_poly.entity_id
_entity_poly.type
_entity_poly.pdbx_seq_one_letter_code
_entity_poly.pdbx_strand_id
1 'polypeptide(L)'
;MCDTTVSWNGWYRLFIQGQSVHMPDTCVDMLSCGTHAPLWLNGGHPTVEDGVVTRDVCGHWSNNCCYFQSNPIKVKACPGGYYVYEFVRPSACSLAYCADARNINITSTTVMPETSTTTETTAETTLPAPEIFYPFGSAAGDTINAAADDGSSSVIQLLSPFLFFGRTYQQIYVNNNGHLTFNQPSSSYVPYSFPARGSQDIIAGLWTNLDNSVRGVVSYHQYTSGNVLTRATRDINTHFPNLTFTASWVFVATWNKVSYFNLTNTETSFQVVLISGGNFSFLLMNYGDIAVTGHPVQAGYDTVNSTHYFVIPESINGSFISNLRNSSNVNVLGRWVFRVDGEPRNSILNIAYSNISSDPCYNYESLDRPWRANNESGVHICDEGFSWNGWYRLFYYGMNIQMPETCVSSYTCNTHISLWLNGSHPQIEDGVVTRQACGNYYSGGCCYYKTNPIRVKACPGNYYVYELVKPQIGCSGYCTDVSTISRPISTISPKIITGASNTSNYDPCNNYNILDNYRRSTLNYGYWFGYANGLDDTRVEWDGWYRLFVNGASAQMPEWCFYYMSCGGFSALYLGGSHPRLEDGVVTREIYGSRYHQCSYYRSEPIQVKACPGNYYVYKFTRPPLSIPAPVYCAVLLTTPSVDPCYNYTSLDEPWRATDHSNILKCDYNVEWNGWYRMFYNGQNTQMTESCVNHGMCGTHYPLSLNGPHPQLEDGVVTRQVCFSVGGCCAYRSHPIRVKACPGNYYVYEFVKP
;
A
#
# COMPACT_ATOMS: atom_id res chain seq x y z
N MET A 1 17.72 -7.11 10.96
CA MET A 1 17.21 -8.09 9.97
C MET A 1 18.31 -9.12 9.69
N CYS A 2 18.00 -10.34 9.24
CA CYS A 2 19.02 -11.38 9.02
C CYS A 2 18.72 -12.20 7.75
N ASP A 3 19.77 -12.60 7.04
CA ASP A 3 19.65 -13.30 5.75
C ASP A 3 19.50 -14.83 5.89
N THR A 4 19.37 -15.33 7.12
CA THR A 4 19.21 -16.78 7.37
C THR A 4 17.84 -17.32 7.03
N THR A 5 16.82 -16.45 6.87
CA THR A 5 15.46 -16.82 6.49
C THR A 5 15.20 -16.66 5.00
N VAL A 6 16.16 -16.11 4.25
CA VAL A 6 16.10 -16.00 2.79
C VAL A 6 16.47 -17.36 2.18
N SER A 7 15.65 -17.85 1.24
CA SER A 7 15.97 -19.05 0.47
C SER A 7 16.85 -18.65 -0.71
N TRP A 8 18.16 -18.76 -0.53
CA TRP A 8 19.15 -18.47 -1.57
C TRP A 8 19.21 -19.62 -2.58
N ASN A 9 18.74 -19.38 -3.81
CA ASN A 9 18.80 -20.32 -4.93
C ASN A 9 19.06 -19.54 -6.23
N GLY A 10 20.30 -19.59 -6.71
CA GLY A 10 20.72 -18.99 -7.97
C GLY A 10 21.78 -17.89 -7.81
N TRP A 11 21.97 -17.14 -8.89
CA TRP A 11 22.95 -16.05 -8.98
C TRP A 11 22.26 -14.70 -8.82
N TYR A 12 22.79 -13.90 -7.91
CA TYR A 12 22.23 -12.62 -7.51
C TYR A 12 23.13 -11.49 -7.97
N ARG A 13 22.52 -10.44 -8.51
CA ARG A 13 23.16 -9.16 -8.78
C ARG A 13 22.59 -8.14 -7.82
N LEU A 14 23.45 -7.40 -7.14
CA LEU A 14 23.01 -6.39 -6.18
C LEU A 14 22.66 -5.10 -6.92
N PHE A 15 21.54 -4.50 -6.55
CA PHE A 15 21.09 -3.21 -7.07
C PHE A 15 20.67 -2.28 -5.93
N ILE A 16 21.07 -1.02 -6.03
CA ILE A 16 20.57 0.07 -5.20
C ILE A 16 20.03 1.13 -6.16
N GLN A 17 18.75 1.51 -6.01
CA GLN A 17 18.09 2.49 -6.89
C GLN A 17 18.19 2.16 -8.40
N GLY A 18 18.15 0.87 -8.75
CA GLY A 18 18.28 0.40 -10.12
C GLY A 18 19.72 0.43 -10.68
N GLN A 19 20.69 0.97 -9.95
CA GLN A 19 22.10 0.92 -10.33
C GLN A 19 22.76 -0.35 -9.81
N SER A 20 23.60 -0.93 -10.65
CA SER A 20 24.38 -2.12 -10.30
C SER A 20 25.41 -1.78 -9.24
N VAL A 21 25.37 -2.50 -8.13
CA VAL A 21 26.37 -2.41 -7.06
C VAL A 21 26.97 -3.78 -6.80
N HIS A 22 27.94 -3.84 -5.90
CA HIS A 22 28.70 -5.05 -5.58
C HIS A 22 28.84 -5.16 -4.06
N MET A 23 29.10 -6.36 -3.53
CA MET A 23 29.42 -6.50 -2.12
C MET A 23 30.66 -5.66 -1.79
N PRO A 24 30.77 -5.06 -0.59
CA PRO A 24 32.02 -4.45 -0.17
C PRO A 24 33.07 -5.56 0.00
N ASP A 25 34.29 -5.31 -0.47
CA ASP A 25 35.47 -6.15 -0.23
C ASP A 25 36.40 -5.59 0.86
N THR A 26 35.89 -4.60 1.60
CA THR A 26 36.50 -4.04 2.80
C THR A 26 35.56 -4.19 3.99
N CYS A 27 36.13 -4.23 5.19
CA CYS A 27 35.37 -4.37 6.43
C CYS A 27 34.29 -3.29 6.57
N VAL A 28 33.08 -3.72 6.93
CA VAL A 28 31.92 -2.85 7.14
C VAL A 28 31.66 -2.72 8.64
N ASP A 29 31.41 -1.50 9.14
CA ASP A 29 31.17 -1.24 10.56
C ASP A 29 29.94 -1.97 11.11
N MET A 30 30.02 -2.42 12.37
CA MET A 30 28.90 -3.06 13.07
C MET A 30 27.59 -2.24 12.97
N LEU A 31 26.44 -2.90 13.01
CA LEU A 31 25.11 -2.29 12.88
C LEU A 31 24.79 -1.64 11.51
N SER A 32 25.61 -1.88 10.49
CA SER A 32 25.37 -1.42 9.11
C SER A 32 24.53 -2.41 8.29
N CYS A 33 24.06 -1.99 7.11
CA CYS A 33 23.30 -2.82 6.16
C CYS A 33 22.01 -3.44 6.75
N GLY A 34 21.42 -2.82 7.78
CA GLY A 34 20.19 -3.30 8.41
C GLY A 34 20.34 -4.57 9.26
N THR A 35 21.57 -4.93 9.62
CA THR A 35 21.88 -6.12 10.44
C THR A 35 22.85 -5.80 11.58
N HIS A 36 23.03 -6.74 12.52
CA HIS A 36 23.92 -6.56 13.65
C HIS A 36 25.39 -6.76 13.27
N ALA A 37 25.67 -7.78 12.47
CA ALA A 37 27.01 -8.13 11.99
C ALA A 37 27.00 -8.19 10.45
N PRO A 38 27.38 -7.10 9.76
CA PRO A 38 27.36 -7.03 8.30
C PRO A 38 28.39 -7.96 7.66
N LEU A 39 27.98 -8.64 6.59
CA LEU A 39 28.84 -9.53 5.81
C LEU A 39 29.49 -8.80 4.64
N TRP A 40 30.79 -8.99 4.49
CA TRP A 40 31.62 -8.42 3.43
C TRP A 40 32.54 -9.50 2.82
N LEU A 41 33.03 -9.24 1.61
CA LEU A 41 33.78 -10.21 0.81
C LEU A 41 35.26 -10.20 1.19
N ASN A 42 35.77 -11.29 1.75
CA ASN A 42 37.16 -11.40 2.14
C ASN A 42 38.01 -11.95 0.97
N GLY A 43 38.83 -11.09 0.38
CA GLY A 43 39.74 -11.44 -0.72
C GLY A 43 39.58 -10.62 -2.01
N GLY A 44 38.67 -9.63 -2.05
CA GLY A 44 38.43 -8.79 -3.25
C GLY A 44 37.41 -9.38 -4.22
N HIS A 45 37.27 -8.75 -5.39
CA HIS A 45 36.46 -9.27 -6.51
C HIS A 45 37.33 -9.91 -7.60
N PRO A 46 36.85 -10.93 -8.34
CA PRO A 46 37.55 -11.52 -9.49
C PRO A 46 37.59 -10.57 -10.71
N THR A 47 38.46 -10.86 -11.67
CA THR A 47 38.40 -10.29 -13.03
C THR A 47 37.53 -11.15 -13.96
N VAL A 48 37.20 -10.66 -15.16
CA VAL A 48 36.38 -11.41 -16.13
C VAL A 48 37.09 -12.71 -16.59
N GLU A 49 38.42 -12.70 -16.63
CA GLU A 49 39.24 -13.85 -17.03
C GLU A 49 39.26 -14.95 -15.96
N ASP A 50 39.08 -14.60 -14.69
CA ASP A 50 39.08 -15.55 -13.56
C ASP A 50 37.83 -16.45 -13.53
N GLY A 51 36.76 -16.09 -14.26
CA GLY A 51 35.53 -16.87 -14.30
C GLY A 51 34.78 -16.91 -12.95
N VAL A 52 34.27 -18.09 -12.58
CA VAL A 52 33.60 -18.28 -11.28
C VAL A 52 34.64 -18.63 -10.22
N VAL A 53 34.76 -17.80 -9.19
CA VAL A 53 35.68 -18.03 -8.07
C VAL A 53 34.90 -18.14 -6.75
N THR A 54 35.42 -18.92 -5.81
CA THR A 54 34.90 -18.98 -4.44
C THR A 54 35.64 -17.97 -3.57
N ARG A 55 34.91 -17.20 -2.76
CA ARG A 55 35.47 -16.21 -1.83
C ARG A 55 34.88 -16.41 -0.44
N ASP A 56 35.72 -16.21 0.56
CA ASP A 56 35.30 -16.25 1.95
C ASP A 56 34.50 -14.99 2.29
N VAL A 57 33.58 -15.12 3.26
CA VAL A 57 32.72 -14.02 3.68
C VAL A 57 32.85 -13.84 5.19
N CYS A 58 33.20 -12.62 5.59
CA CYS A 58 33.46 -12.25 6.97
C CYS A 58 32.34 -11.36 7.51
N GLY A 59 31.96 -11.56 8.78
CA GLY A 59 31.03 -10.73 9.53
C GLY A 59 31.72 -9.96 10.64
N HIS A 60 31.50 -8.64 10.68
CA HIS A 60 32.10 -7.76 11.70
C HIS A 60 31.28 -7.79 13.00
N TRP A 61 31.92 -8.14 14.12
CA TRP A 61 31.34 -8.04 15.47
C TRP A 61 32.43 -7.80 16.52
N SER A 62 32.09 -7.13 17.63
CA SER A 62 32.99 -6.88 18.77
C SER A 62 34.36 -6.29 18.36
N ASN A 63 34.37 -5.32 17.43
CA ASN A 63 35.57 -4.71 16.86
C ASN A 63 36.53 -5.69 16.13
N ASN A 64 36.06 -6.88 15.76
CA ASN A 64 36.77 -7.81 14.91
C ASN A 64 36.04 -7.96 13.57
N CYS A 65 36.69 -7.49 12.51
CA CYS A 65 36.17 -7.47 11.14
C CYS A 65 35.82 -8.85 10.56
N CYS A 66 36.36 -9.93 11.10
CA CYS A 66 36.00 -11.30 10.74
C CYS A 66 35.71 -12.13 12.01
N TYR A 67 34.93 -11.56 12.93
CA TYR A 67 34.48 -12.29 14.12
C TYR A 67 33.61 -13.49 13.73
N PHE A 68 32.70 -13.30 12.78
CA PHE A 68 31.88 -14.38 12.23
C PHE A 68 32.44 -14.82 10.88
N GLN A 69 32.78 -16.11 10.77
CA GLN A 69 33.04 -16.76 9.49
C GLN A 69 31.71 -17.28 8.93
N SER A 70 31.30 -16.73 7.79
CA SER A 70 30.14 -17.23 7.04
C SER A 70 30.59 -18.28 6.03
N ASN A 71 29.62 -19.03 5.50
CA ASN A 71 29.89 -19.97 4.42
C ASN A 71 30.46 -19.22 3.19
N PRO A 72 31.47 -19.76 2.50
CA PRO A 72 32.01 -19.15 1.28
C PRO A 72 30.93 -19.04 0.20
N ILE A 73 31.01 -17.97 -0.60
CA ILE A 73 30.11 -17.75 -1.73
C ILE A 73 30.86 -17.90 -3.04
N LYS A 74 30.15 -18.15 -4.14
CA LYS A 74 30.74 -18.01 -5.47
C LYS A 74 30.47 -16.61 -6.00
N VAL A 75 31.47 -16.00 -6.62
CA VAL A 75 31.37 -14.69 -7.28
C VAL A 75 31.97 -14.78 -8.67
N LYS A 76 31.36 -14.08 -9.62
CA LYS A 76 31.84 -13.98 -10.99
C LYS A 76 31.78 -12.54 -11.48
N ALA A 77 32.84 -12.08 -12.13
CA ALA A 77 32.83 -10.84 -12.88
C ALA A 77 32.18 -11.05 -14.26
N CYS A 78 31.26 -10.18 -14.63
CA CYS A 78 30.58 -10.22 -15.91
C CYS A 78 31.17 -9.17 -16.87
N PRO A 79 31.21 -9.43 -18.20
CA PRO A 79 31.74 -8.49 -19.20
C PRO A 79 31.11 -7.08 -19.19
N GLY A 80 29.93 -6.92 -18.57
CA GLY A 80 29.24 -5.63 -18.41
C GLY A 80 29.68 -4.80 -17.19
N GLY A 81 30.83 -5.10 -16.57
CA GLY A 81 31.38 -4.31 -15.47
C GLY A 81 30.63 -4.47 -14.14
N TYR A 82 30.02 -5.63 -13.90
CA TYR A 82 29.30 -5.94 -12.65
C TYR A 82 29.62 -7.36 -12.17
N TYR A 83 29.26 -7.63 -10.92
CA TYR A 83 29.45 -8.92 -10.28
C TYR A 83 28.12 -9.62 -10.02
N VAL A 84 28.15 -10.94 -10.09
CA VAL A 84 27.07 -11.80 -9.64
C VAL A 84 27.57 -12.75 -8.56
N TYR A 85 26.72 -13.03 -7.59
CA TYR A 85 27.04 -13.82 -6.40
C TYR A 85 26.07 -14.98 -6.26
N GLU A 86 26.57 -16.19 -6.07
CA GLU A 86 25.77 -17.31 -5.59
C GLU A 86 25.81 -17.26 -4.06
N PHE A 87 24.92 -16.45 -3.47
CA PHE A 87 24.81 -16.33 -2.02
C PHE A 87 24.34 -17.65 -1.42
N VAL A 88 24.79 -17.90 -0.20
CA VAL A 88 24.37 -19.07 0.58
C VAL A 88 23.89 -18.62 1.95
N ARG A 89 23.11 -19.46 2.61
CA ARG A 89 22.61 -19.17 3.95
C ARG A 89 23.77 -18.84 4.92
N PRO A 90 23.77 -17.67 5.59
CA PRO A 90 24.77 -17.35 6.60
C PRO A 90 24.73 -18.27 7.81
N SER A 91 25.84 -18.33 8.56
CA SER A 91 26.00 -19.23 9.71
C SER A 91 25.18 -18.82 10.96
N ALA A 92 24.66 -17.59 11.03
CA ALA A 92 23.90 -17.08 12.18
C ALA A 92 22.87 -16.00 11.78
N CYS A 93 21.77 -15.88 12.53
CA CYS A 93 20.69 -14.89 12.27
C CYS A 93 21.04 -13.45 12.74
N SER A 94 22.31 -13.13 12.90
CA SER A 94 22.77 -11.75 13.08
C SER A 94 23.52 -11.22 11.87
N LEU A 95 23.55 -12.00 10.78
CA LEU A 95 24.35 -11.77 9.57
C LEU A 95 23.48 -11.43 8.37
N ALA A 96 23.92 -10.46 7.55
CA ALA A 96 23.32 -10.13 6.25
C ALA A 96 24.38 -9.62 5.26
N TYR A 97 24.24 -9.95 3.98
CA TYR A 97 25.14 -9.54 2.90
C TYR A 97 25.00 -8.04 2.60
N CYS A 98 26.10 -7.29 2.74
CA CYS A 98 26.12 -5.87 2.42
C CYS A 98 26.23 -5.60 0.92
N ALA A 99 25.77 -4.43 0.50
CA ALA A 99 26.02 -3.89 -0.84
C ALA A 99 26.74 -2.53 -0.70
N ASP A 100 27.82 -2.35 -1.46
CA ASP A 100 28.63 -1.13 -1.45
C ASP A 100 28.02 -0.07 -2.36
N ALA A 101 27.62 1.06 -1.76
CA ALA A 101 27.02 2.20 -2.45
C ALA A 101 28.05 3.24 -2.92
N ARG A 102 29.35 3.07 -2.63
CA ARG A 102 30.39 4.09 -2.90
C ARG A 102 30.67 4.33 -4.39
N ASN A 103 30.31 3.39 -5.27
CA ASN A 103 30.54 3.47 -6.73
C ASN A 103 29.31 3.90 -7.54
N ILE A 104 28.24 4.37 -6.89
CA ILE A 104 27.07 4.94 -7.56
C ILE A 104 27.46 6.34 -8.07
N ASN A 105 28.06 6.40 -9.27
CA ASN A 105 28.31 7.66 -9.97
C ASN A 105 26.98 8.23 -10.48
N ILE A 106 26.47 9.25 -9.79
CA ILE A 106 25.32 10.03 -10.24
C ILE A 106 25.82 11.02 -11.31
N THR A 107 26.12 10.53 -12.51
CA THR A 107 26.30 11.36 -13.71
C THR A 107 25.01 11.37 -14.51
N SER A 108 24.31 12.50 -14.49
CA SER A 108 23.22 12.78 -15.41
C SER A 108 23.80 13.06 -16.80
N THR A 109 23.86 12.05 -17.67
CA THR A 109 24.09 12.25 -19.10
C THR A 109 22.76 12.43 -19.80
N THR A 110 22.40 13.70 -20.01
CA THR A 110 21.44 14.15 -21.01
C THR A 110 22.04 13.91 -22.40
N VAL A 111 21.44 13.01 -23.18
CA VAL A 111 21.65 12.96 -24.63
C VAL A 111 20.54 13.79 -25.26
N MET A 112 20.89 14.97 -25.75
CA MET A 112 20.04 15.78 -26.64
C MET A 112 20.40 15.48 -28.11
N PRO A 113 19.41 15.45 -29.02
CA PRO A 113 19.69 15.38 -30.45
C PRO A 113 20.10 16.77 -30.97
N GLU A 114 21.13 16.80 -31.82
CA GLU A 114 21.47 17.97 -32.61
C GLU A 114 20.37 18.23 -33.64
N THR A 115 19.87 19.47 -33.72
CA THR A 115 19.34 19.99 -34.99
C THR A 115 19.59 21.49 -35.09
N SER A 116 20.03 21.86 -36.29
CA SER A 116 20.54 23.13 -36.79
C SER A 116 19.67 24.36 -36.54
N THR A 117 20.38 25.45 -36.24
CA THR A 117 19.97 26.86 -36.21
C THR A 117 19.13 27.31 -37.42
N THR A 118 17.94 27.85 -37.14
CA THR A 118 17.39 29.01 -37.85
C THR A 118 16.64 29.89 -36.86
N THR A 119 17.02 31.15 -36.83
CA THR A 119 16.52 32.27 -36.03
C THR A 119 15.09 32.64 -36.39
N GLU A 120 14.18 32.68 -35.41
CA GLU A 120 13.04 33.59 -35.43
C GLU A 120 12.61 33.95 -34.01
N THR A 121 12.38 35.25 -33.83
CA THR A 121 12.24 35.94 -32.55
C THR A 121 10.80 35.91 -32.08
N THR A 122 10.50 35.25 -30.95
CA THR A 122 9.22 35.43 -30.25
C THR A 122 9.39 35.20 -28.74
N ALA A 123 8.81 36.12 -27.97
CA ALA A 123 9.06 36.36 -26.56
C ALA A 123 8.86 35.14 -25.64
N GLU A 124 9.78 34.97 -24.68
CA GLU A 124 9.68 34.03 -23.57
C GLU A 124 8.40 34.28 -22.77
N THR A 125 7.52 33.27 -22.75
CA THR A 125 6.50 33.15 -21.72
C THR A 125 7.03 32.16 -20.70
N THR A 126 7.54 32.67 -19.58
CA THR A 126 7.90 31.88 -18.40
C THR A 126 6.71 31.06 -17.92
N LEU A 127 6.82 29.73 -17.93
CA LEU A 127 5.88 28.85 -17.23
C LEU A 127 5.91 29.18 -15.73
N PRO A 128 4.78 29.47 -15.07
CA PRO A 128 4.76 29.85 -13.67
C PRO A 128 4.95 28.63 -12.76
N ALA A 129 5.42 28.88 -11.54
CA ALA A 129 5.43 27.94 -10.42
C ALA A 129 4.05 27.30 -10.17
N PRO A 130 3.97 26.11 -9.53
CA PRO A 130 2.71 25.37 -9.34
C PRO A 130 1.60 26.25 -8.72
N GLU A 131 0.38 26.09 -9.24
CA GLU A 131 -0.83 26.92 -9.02
C GLU A 131 -1.17 27.23 -7.54
N ILE A 132 -0.67 26.44 -6.59
CA ILE A 132 -0.89 26.55 -5.15
C ILE A 132 -0.01 27.60 -4.43
N PHE A 133 1.18 27.95 -4.95
CA PHE A 133 2.09 28.86 -4.26
C PHE A 133 1.61 30.32 -4.33
N TYR A 134 1.80 31.05 -3.23
CA TYR A 134 1.70 32.51 -3.22
C TYR A 134 2.87 33.09 -4.02
N PRO A 135 2.75 34.29 -4.64
CA PRO A 135 3.84 34.90 -5.39
C PRO A 135 5.14 34.95 -4.56
N PHE A 136 6.26 34.59 -5.18
CA PHE A 136 7.58 34.54 -4.55
C PHE A 136 8.69 34.81 -5.56
N GLY A 137 9.91 35.01 -5.06
CA GLY A 137 11.10 35.31 -5.85
C GLY A 137 11.27 36.80 -6.14
N SER A 138 12.29 37.13 -6.94
CA SER A 138 12.67 38.52 -7.23
C SER A 138 11.55 39.34 -7.88
N ALA A 139 10.76 38.72 -8.76
CA ALA A 139 9.60 39.37 -9.40
C ALA A 139 8.48 39.72 -8.41
N ALA A 140 8.38 39.02 -7.28
CA ALA A 140 7.42 39.28 -6.21
C ALA A 140 7.94 40.27 -5.15
N GLY A 141 9.20 40.70 -5.26
CA GLY A 141 9.85 41.62 -4.34
C GLY A 141 10.48 40.97 -3.11
N ASP A 142 10.69 39.65 -3.13
CA ASP A 142 11.19 38.92 -1.96
C ASP A 142 12.60 39.38 -1.53
N THR A 143 12.81 39.37 -0.21
CA THR A 143 14.15 39.40 0.39
C THR A 143 14.71 37.99 0.43
N ILE A 144 15.95 37.82 0.00
CA ILE A 144 16.63 36.51 -0.06
C ILE A 144 17.47 36.32 1.20
N ASN A 145 17.32 35.17 1.87
CA ASN A 145 18.21 34.76 2.95
C ASN A 145 19.62 34.50 2.40
N ALA A 146 20.63 34.76 3.23
CA ALA A 146 22.01 34.40 2.88
C ALA A 146 22.11 32.89 2.61
N ALA A 147 22.87 32.55 1.57
CA ALA A 147 23.19 31.17 1.20
C ALA A 147 24.20 30.62 2.20
N ALA A 148 23.74 29.76 3.11
CA ALA A 148 24.51 29.19 4.20
C ALA A 148 23.78 27.94 4.74
N ASP A 149 24.50 26.84 4.95
CA ASP A 149 23.98 25.54 5.39
C ASP A 149 23.03 25.65 6.61
N ASP A 150 23.57 25.94 7.79
CA ASP A 150 22.78 26.15 9.01
C ASP A 150 22.39 27.60 9.26
N GLY A 151 22.13 28.33 8.17
CA GLY A 151 21.85 29.77 8.19
C GLY A 151 20.44 30.12 8.67
N SER A 152 20.28 31.39 9.08
CA SER A 152 18.97 31.99 9.35
C SER A 152 18.99 33.46 8.94
N SER A 153 17.82 34.03 8.69
CA SER A 153 17.68 35.46 8.44
C SER A 153 18.16 36.30 9.64
N SER A 154 18.49 37.56 9.39
CA SER A 154 18.46 38.57 10.46
C SER A 154 17.04 38.71 11.02
N VAL A 155 16.86 39.41 12.14
CA VAL A 155 15.53 39.69 12.67
C VAL A 155 14.65 40.38 11.63
N ILE A 156 13.47 39.81 11.35
CA ILE A 156 12.50 40.39 10.43
C ILE A 156 11.42 41.04 11.28
N GLN A 157 11.34 42.37 11.25
CA GLN A 157 10.27 43.10 11.92
C GLN A 157 8.97 42.93 11.12
N LEU A 158 7.92 42.48 11.80
CA LEU A 158 6.61 42.28 11.18
C LEU A 158 5.91 43.63 11.02
N LEU A 159 5.39 43.91 9.82
CA LEU A 159 4.63 45.13 9.53
C LEU A 159 3.27 45.15 10.25
N SER A 160 2.79 43.98 10.69
CA SER A 160 1.63 43.81 11.54
C SER A 160 1.94 42.75 12.60
N PRO A 161 1.55 42.93 13.86
CA PRO A 161 1.72 41.89 14.87
C PRO A 161 1.00 40.60 14.47
N PHE A 162 1.64 39.46 14.69
CA PHE A 162 1.06 38.15 14.41
C PHE A 162 0.70 37.44 15.71
N LEU A 163 -0.57 37.03 15.85
CA LEU A 163 -1.06 36.34 17.03
C LEU A 163 -0.93 34.83 16.82
N PHE A 164 -0.08 34.18 17.63
CA PHE A 164 0.19 32.75 17.58
C PHE A 164 -0.15 32.13 18.94
N PHE A 165 -1.30 31.45 19.02
CA PHE A 165 -1.86 30.79 20.19
C PHE A 165 -1.81 31.65 21.47
N GLY A 166 -2.34 32.87 21.39
CA GLY A 166 -2.41 33.81 22.51
C GLY A 166 -1.12 34.59 22.78
N ARG A 167 -0.04 34.35 22.02
CA ARG A 167 1.19 35.14 22.07
C ARG A 167 1.30 36.02 20.82
N THR A 168 1.45 37.32 21.01
CA THR A 168 1.62 38.26 19.91
C THR A 168 3.10 38.48 19.63
N TYR A 169 3.51 38.22 18.40
CA TYR A 169 4.86 38.43 17.91
C TYR A 169 4.94 39.65 17.00
N GLN A 170 6.02 40.41 17.13
CA GLN A 170 6.35 41.58 16.30
C GLN A 170 7.55 41.32 15.40
N GLN A 171 8.15 40.14 15.52
CA GLN A 171 9.34 39.76 14.77
C GLN A 171 9.28 38.26 14.44
N ILE A 172 10.03 37.86 13.41
CA ILE A 172 10.19 36.47 13.00
C ILE A 172 11.58 36.25 12.41
N TYR A 173 12.02 35.00 12.37
CA TYR A 173 13.24 34.55 11.72
C TYR A 173 12.89 33.42 10.76
N VAL A 174 13.44 33.48 9.54
CA VAL A 174 13.30 32.42 8.53
C VAL A 174 14.58 31.60 8.55
N ASN A 175 14.48 30.31 8.85
CA ASN A 175 15.63 29.42 8.90
C ASN A 175 15.87 28.70 7.57
N ASN A 176 17.13 28.50 7.19
CA ASN A 176 17.43 27.80 5.94
C ASN A 176 17.03 26.32 6.00
N ASN A 177 17.03 25.71 7.20
CA ASN A 177 16.58 24.34 7.49
C ASN A 177 15.05 24.14 7.53
N GLY A 178 14.25 25.11 7.09
CA GLY A 178 12.83 24.89 6.78
C GLY A 178 11.83 25.17 7.91
N HIS A 179 12.26 25.88 8.95
CA HIS A 179 11.40 26.33 10.06
C HIS A 179 11.47 27.84 10.30
N LEU A 180 10.47 28.34 11.03
CA LEU A 180 10.39 29.71 11.52
C LEU A 180 10.44 29.73 13.05
N THR A 181 11.15 30.71 13.60
CA THR A 181 11.18 31.01 15.04
C THR A 181 10.84 32.48 15.26
N PHE A 182 10.40 32.84 16.46
CA PHE A 182 10.00 34.22 16.76
C PHE A 182 10.97 34.98 17.66
N ASN A 183 11.66 34.30 18.58
CA ASN A 183 12.46 34.98 19.60
C ASN A 183 13.91 35.21 19.17
N GLN A 184 14.51 34.24 18.50
CA GLN A 184 15.93 34.26 18.12
C GLN A 184 16.17 33.45 16.85
N PRO A 185 17.25 33.73 16.09
CA PRO A 185 17.65 32.87 14.98
C PRO A 185 18.03 31.48 15.50
N SER A 186 17.88 30.48 14.65
CA SER A 186 18.23 29.09 14.95
C SER A 186 19.31 28.62 13.97
N SER A 187 20.08 27.60 14.34
CA SER A 187 20.99 26.89 13.45
C SER A 187 20.73 25.37 13.51
N SER A 188 19.55 24.99 13.98
CA SER A 188 19.22 23.59 14.22
C SER A 188 18.74 22.94 12.94
N TYR A 189 19.45 21.91 12.47
CA TYR A 189 19.10 21.15 11.26
C TYR A 189 18.44 19.79 11.56
N VAL A 190 18.64 19.25 12.76
CA VAL A 190 17.98 18.01 13.19
C VAL A 190 16.66 18.37 13.89
N PRO A 191 15.50 17.98 13.33
CA PRO A 191 14.23 18.21 13.99
C PRO A 191 14.08 17.36 15.24
N TYR A 192 13.47 17.95 16.28
CA TYR A 192 12.90 17.19 17.39
C TYR A 192 11.45 16.79 17.06
N SER A 193 10.99 15.66 17.62
CA SER A 193 9.61 15.21 17.45
C SER A 193 8.64 16.10 18.23
N PHE A 194 7.56 16.54 17.58
CA PHE A 194 6.47 17.21 18.29
C PHE A 194 5.52 16.16 18.91
N PRO A 195 4.99 16.38 20.13
CA PRO A 195 5.25 17.53 21.00
C PRO A 195 6.62 17.42 21.68
N ALA A 196 7.41 18.49 21.63
CA ALA A 196 8.76 18.52 22.19
C ALA A 196 8.81 19.05 23.63
N ARG A 197 7.72 19.67 24.10
CA ARG A 197 7.66 20.38 25.39
C ARG A 197 8.79 21.39 25.56
N GLY A 198 9.18 22.03 24.45
CA GLY A 198 10.30 22.97 24.39
C GLY A 198 9.97 24.35 24.95
N SER A 199 10.97 25.22 25.03
CA SER A 199 10.82 26.58 25.57
C SER A 199 10.59 27.66 24.50
N GLN A 200 10.32 27.28 23.26
CA GLN A 200 10.12 28.21 22.14
C GLN A 200 8.94 27.81 21.26
N ASP A 201 8.29 28.79 20.65
CA ASP A 201 7.32 28.57 19.56
C ASP A 201 8.08 28.38 18.25
N ILE A 202 7.70 27.34 17.50
CA ILE A 202 8.30 26.98 16.21
C ILE A 202 7.21 26.63 15.18
N ILE A 203 7.42 27.06 13.94
CA ILE A 203 6.63 26.63 12.79
C ILE A 203 7.58 25.88 11.85
N ALA A 204 7.45 24.57 11.76
CA ALA A 204 8.23 23.73 10.86
C ALA A 204 7.47 23.56 9.54
N GLY A 205 7.81 24.35 8.51
CA GLY A 205 7.27 24.14 7.16
C GLY A 205 7.71 22.80 6.61
N LEU A 206 9.01 22.54 6.67
CA LEU A 206 9.64 21.24 6.47
C LEU A 206 11.01 21.29 7.16
N TRP A 207 11.03 21.00 8.45
CA TRP A 207 12.27 21.09 9.24
C TRP A 207 13.14 19.86 9.02
N THR A 208 14.31 20.06 8.42
CA THR A 208 15.31 19.03 8.13
C THR A 208 16.63 19.69 7.72
N ASN A 209 17.66 18.89 7.46
CA ASN A 209 18.98 19.38 7.09
C ASN A 209 19.01 19.81 5.60
N LEU A 210 18.64 21.07 5.35
CA LEU A 210 18.59 21.74 4.04
C LEU A 210 19.79 22.67 3.87
N ASP A 211 20.39 22.64 2.69
CA ASP A 211 21.55 23.45 2.36
C ASP A 211 21.28 24.31 1.12
N ASN A 212 21.03 25.59 1.35
CA ASN A 212 20.84 26.59 0.29
C ASN A 212 22.16 27.25 -0.17
N SER A 213 23.32 26.87 0.40
CA SER A 213 24.63 27.33 -0.07
C SER A 213 25.03 26.69 -1.40
N VAL A 214 24.47 25.51 -1.69
CA VAL A 214 24.71 24.76 -2.91
C VAL A 214 23.64 25.00 -3.96
N ARG A 215 22.36 24.85 -3.59
CA ARG A 215 21.24 24.92 -4.54
C ARG A 215 19.98 25.47 -3.88
N GLY A 216 19.21 26.20 -4.69
CA GLY A 216 17.91 26.73 -4.30
C GLY A 216 18.02 28.05 -3.57
N VAL A 217 16.87 28.64 -3.30
CA VAL A 217 16.78 29.96 -2.68
C VAL A 217 15.75 29.90 -1.56
N VAL A 218 16.11 30.48 -0.42
CA VAL A 218 15.18 30.75 0.69
C VAL A 218 14.88 32.24 0.65
N SER A 219 13.60 32.60 0.50
CA SER A 219 13.18 33.99 0.34
C SER A 219 11.89 34.27 1.10
N TYR A 220 11.65 35.54 1.43
CA TYR A 220 10.43 35.94 2.12
C TYR A 220 9.97 37.35 1.74
N HIS A 221 8.67 37.60 1.88
CA HIS A 221 8.06 38.92 1.65
C HIS A 221 6.84 39.17 2.55
N GLN A 222 6.52 40.44 2.76
CA GLN A 222 5.36 40.90 3.52
C GLN A 222 4.45 41.77 2.65
N TYR A 223 3.16 41.50 2.68
CA TYR A 223 2.14 42.24 1.95
C TYR A 223 1.16 42.90 2.93
N THR A 224 0.89 44.18 2.72
CA THR A 224 -0.17 44.96 3.43
C THR A 224 -1.22 45.52 2.45
N SER A 225 -1.05 45.28 1.15
CA SER A 225 -1.99 45.68 0.09
C SER A 225 -1.82 44.82 -1.17
N GLY A 226 -2.75 44.93 -2.11
CA GLY A 226 -2.69 44.25 -3.42
C GLY A 226 -3.35 42.87 -3.47
N ASN A 227 -3.21 42.21 -4.62
CA ASN A 227 -3.93 40.96 -4.96
C ASN A 227 -3.61 39.80 -4.02
N VAL A 228 -2.46 39.82 -3.33
CA VAL A 228 -2.09 38.79 -2.35
C VAL A 228 -3.05 38.78 -1.16
N LEU A 229 -3.46 39.95 -0.65
CA LEU A 229 -4.44 40.05 0.43
C LEU A 229 -5.83 39.58 -0.04
N THR A 230 -6.20 39.90 -1.28
CA THR A 230 -7.47 39.43 -1.87
C THR A 230 -7.49 37.91 -1.99
N ARG A 231 -6.38 37.28 -2.43
CA ARG A 231 -6.23 35.83 -2.47
C ARG A 231 -6.29 35.21 -1.07
N ALA A 232 -5.53 35.75 -0.12
CA ALA A 232 -5.54 35.31 1.27
C ALA A 232 -6.94 35.37 1.90
N THR A 233 -7.66 36.47 1.66
CA THR A 233 -9.05 36.65 2.10
C THR A 233 -9.96 35.57 1.52
N ARG A 234 -9.85 35.32 0.21
CA ARG A 234 -10.64 34.29 -0.48
C ARG A 234 -10.33 32.90 0.05
N ASP A 235 -9.06 32.55 0.17
CA ASP A 235 -8.60 31.23 0.62
C ASP A 235 -9.12 30.95 2.03
N ILE A 236 -8.97 31.89 2.97
CA ILE A 236 -9.47 31.73 4.34
C ILE A 236 -11.00 31.62 4.37
N ASN A 237 -11.74 32.51 3.72
CA ASN A 237 -13.21 32.44 3.72
C ASN A 237 -13.75 31.18 3.05
N THR A 238 -13.02 30.61 2.08
CA THR A 238 -13.37 29.34 1.44
C THR A 238 -13.22 28.17 2.42
N HIS A 239 -12.16 28.16 3.22
CA HIS A 239 -11.87 27.09 4.16
C HIS A 239 -12.58 27.24 5.52
N PHE A 240 -13.01 28.45 5.87
CA PHE A 240 -13.73 28.79 7.09
C PHE A 240 -15.04 29.54 6.78
N PRO A 241 -16.05 28.89 6.18
CA PRO A 241 -17.25 29.56 5.68
C PRO A 241 -18.15 30.18 6.77
N ASN A 242 -17.97 29.76 8.03
CA ASN A 242 -18.68 30.31 9.19
C ASN A 242 -18.02 31.57 9.76
N LEU A 243 -16.98 32.08 9.10
CA LEU A 243 -16.15 33.18 9.55
C LEU A 243 -16.15 34.26 8.47
N THR A 244 -16.35 35.52 8.85
CA THR A 244 -16.19 36.65 7.95
C THR A 244 -14.81 37.24 8.16
N PHE A 245 -13.87 36.89 7.30
CA PHE A 245 -12.49 37.33 7.40
C PHE A 245 -12.10 38.25 6.24
N THR A 246 -11.23 39.22 6.53
CA THR A 246 -10.55 40.07 5.54
C THR A 246 -9.09 40.18 5.94
N ALA A 247 -8.18 39.72 5.08
CA ALA A 247 -6.75 39.81 5.34
C ALA A 247 -6.29 41.28 5.26
N SER A 248 -5.54 41.73 6.27
CA SER A 248 -4.85 43.02 6.28
C SER A 248 -3.34 42.87 6.20
N TRP A 249 -2.81 41.67 6.42
CA TRP A 249 -1.38 41.38 6.35
C TRP A 249 -1.12 39.92 5.97
N VAL A 250 -0.13 39.70 5.12
CA VAL A 250 0.33 38.37 4.69
C VAL A 250 1.85 38.33 4.68
N PHE A 251 2.45 37.34 5.32
CA PHE A 251 3.88 37.02 5.24
C PHE A 251 4.05 35.71 4.48
N VAL A 252 4.91 35.68 3.47
CA VAL A 252 5.23 34.49 2.68
C VAL A 252 6.71 34.19 2.84
N ALA A 253 7.05 33.00 3.30
CA ALA A 253 8.41 32.45 3.23
C ALA A 253 8.43 31.23 2.32
N THR A 254 9.40 31.19 1.41
CA THR A 254 9.52 30.15 0.38
C THR A 254 10.91 29.55 0.42
N TRP A 255 10.97 28.22 0.43
CA TRP A 255 12.15 27.44 0.10
C TRP A 255 11.89 26.92 -1.30
N ASN A 256 12.63 27.43 -2.29
CA ASN A 256 12.44 27.08 -3.69
C ASN A 256 13.63 26.27 -4.19
N LYS A 257 13.38 25.00 -4.54
CA LYS A 257 14.38 24.05 -5.06
C LYS A 257 15.64 23.93 -4.19
N VAL A 258 15.46 24.00 -2.87
CA VAL A 258 16.56 23.88 -1.91
C VAL A 258 16.98 22.42 -1.82
N SER A 259 18.28 22.16 -1.89
CA SER A 259 18.85 20.80 -1.73
C SER A 259 18.97 20.42 -0.26
N TYR A 260 18.99 19.12 0.05
CA TYR A 260 19.45 18.66 1.36
C TYR A 260 20.97 18.74 1.48
N PHE A 261 21.47 18.94 2.71
CA PHE A 261 22.90 18.91 3.00
C PHE A 261 23.55 17.62 2.48
N ASN A 262 24.66 17.75 1.75
CA ASN A 262 25.38 16.65 1.12
C ASN A 262 24.57 15.83 0.08
N LEU A 263 23.42 16.33 -0.39
CA LEU A 263 22.59 15.73 -1.44
C LEU A 263 22.25 16.79 -2.52
N THR A 264 23.28 17.32 -3.17
CA THR A 264 23.23 18.52 -4.05
C THR A 264 22.31 18.41 -5.27
N ASN A 265 21.91 17.19 -5.65
CA ASN A 265 21.03 16.91 -6.79
C ASN A 265 19.53 16.91 -6.43
N THR A 266 19.19 17.17 -5.17
CA THR A 266 17.80 17.19 -4.70
C THR A 266 17.18 18.58 -4.87
N GLU A 267 15.88 18.61 -5.15
CA GLU A 267 15.08 19.85 -5.19
C GLU A 267 13.88 19.69 -4.27
N THR A 268 13.78 20.60 -3.29
CA THR A 268 12.64 20.65 -2.38
C THR A 268 12.05 22.05 -2.37
N SER A 269 10.75 22.14 -2.69
CA SER A 269 10.00 23.39 -2.81
C SER A 269 8.78 23.40 -1.91
N PHE A 270 8.70 24.38 -0.99
CA PHE A 270 7.56 24.59 -0.11
C PHE A 270 7.45 26.03 0.37
N GLN A 271 6.29 26.41 0.88
CA GLN A 271 6.01 27.72 1.45
C GLN A 271 5.35 27.63 2.82
N VAL A 272 5.68 28.58 3.68
CA VAL A 272 4.93 28.91 4.90
C VAL A 272 4.33 30.31 4.73
N VAL A 273 3.02 30.42 4.89
CA VAL A 273 2.29 31.68 4.73
C VAL A 273 1.54 32.02 6.02
N LEU A 274 1.83 33.18 6.61
CA LEU A 274 1.12 33.71 7.77
C LEU A 274 0.15 34.78 7.31
N ILE A 275 -1.10 34.71 7.74
CA ILE A 275 -2.17 35.63 7.31
C ILE A 275 -2.81 36.20 8.57
N SER A 276 -2.96 37.52 8.65
CA SER A 276 -3.70 38.17 9.75
C SER A 276 -4.66 39.26 9.26
N GLY A 277 -5.70 39.49 10.06
CA GLY A 277 -6.76 40.45 9.77
C GLY A 277 -7.72 40.59 10.94
N GLY A 278 -7.90 41.81 11.44
CA GLY A 278 -8.63 42.05 12.69
C GLY A 278 -7.98 41.29 13.85
N ASN A 279 -8.74 40.40 14.50
CA ASN A 279 -8.27 39.55 15.60
C ASN A 279 -7.94 38.11 15.16
N PHE A 280 -7.96 37.80 13.86
CA PHE A 280 -7.74 36.46 13.36
C PHE A 280 -6.32 36.32 12.81
N SER A 281 -5.75 35.13 13.00
CA SER A 281 -4.43 34.76 12.50
C SER A 281 -4.46 33.33 12.00
N PHE A 282 -3.89 33.10 10.83
CA PHE A 282 -3.87 31.81 10.15
C PHE A 282 -2.46 31.47 9.69
N LEU A 283 -2.17 30.17 9.67
CA LEU A 283 -0.93 29.57 9.20
C LEU A 283 -1.27 28.63 8.04
N LEU A 284 -0.65 28.85 6.89
CA LEU A 284 -0.72 27.96 5.74
C LEU A 284 0.65 27.36 5.46
N MET A 285 0.64 26.10 5.02
CA MET A 285 1.81 25.42 4.46
C MET A 285 1.43 24.91 3.07
N ASN A 286 2.20 25.29 2.05
CA ASN A 286 1.99 24.82 0.68
C ASN A 286 3.21 24.00 0.24
N TYR A 287 2.97 22.81 -0.29
CA TYR A 287 4.00 21.88 -0.72
C TYR A 287 3.98 21.71 -2.23
N GLY A 288 5.14 21.94 -2.86
CA GLY A 288 5.38 21.63 -4.27
C GLY A 288 6.09 20.29 -4.41
N ASP A 289 7.04 20.20 -5.34
CA ASP A 289 7.91 19.03 -5.43
C ASP A 289 8.87 18.98 -4.24
N ILE A 290 8.86 17.86 -3.52
CA ILE A 290 9.75 17.59 -2.39
C ILE A 290 10.53 16.32 -2.71
N ALA A 291 11.86 16.42 -2.79
CA ALA A 291 12.71 15.26 -2.96
C ALA A 291 12.68 14.36 -1.72
N VAL A 292 12.69 13.05 -1.92
CA VAL A 292 12.82 12.08 -0.81
C VAL A 292 14.19 12.20 -0.15
N THR A 293 14.27 11.89 1.14
CA THR A 293 15.52 12.00 1.91
C THR A 293 15.63 10.92 2.99
N GLY A 294 16.86 10.57 3.37
CA GLY A 294 17.14 9.78 4.57
C GLY A 294 17.25 10.63 5.84
N HIS A 295 17.23 11.96 5.72
CA HIS A 295 17.35 12.86 6.86
C HIS A 295 16.08 12.81 7.73
N PRO A 296 16.20 13.00 9.06
CA PRO A 296 15.05 13.26 9.90
C PRO A 296 14.30 14.50 9.40
N VAL A 297 12.99 14.40 9.35
CA VAL A 297 12.09 15.44 8.83
C VAL A 297 10.97 15.67 9.83
N GLN A 298 10.46 16.89 9.91
CA GLN A 298 9.31 17.26 10.73
C GLN A 298 8.55 18.41 10.06
N ALA A 299 7.24 18.26 9.86
CA ALA A 299 6.39 19.36 9.42
C ALA A 299 5.20 19.57 10.38
N GLY A 300 4.80 20.83 10.55
CA GLY A 300 3.76 21.27 11.48
C GLY A 300 4.21 22.42 12.39
N TYR A 301 3.72 22.47 13.62
CA TYR A 301 4.09 23.52 14.58
C TYR A 301 4.07 23.00 16.01
N ASP A 302 4.80 23.66 16.89
CA ASP A 302 4.84 23.37 18.33
C ASP A 302 5.03 24.68 19.10
N THR A 303 4.29 24.85 20.18
CA THR A 303 4.38 26.04 21.04
C THR A 303 5.20 25.75 22.30
N VAL A 304 5.56 26.80 23.04
CA VAL A 304 6.19 26.68 24.37
C VAL A 304 5.41 25.69 25.23
N ASN A 305 6.11 24.73 25.83
CA ASN A 305 5.57 23.61 26.61
C ASN A 305 4.58 22.71 25.85
N SER A 306 4.53 22.80 24.52
CA SER A 306 3.58 22.12 23.65
C SER A 306 2.13 22.33 24.07
N THR A 307 1.77 23.55 24.50
CA THR A 307 0.38 23.87 24.86
C THR A 307 -0.58 23.71 23.68
N HIS A 308 -0.07 23.92 22.47
CA HIS A 308 -0.67 23.64 21.17
C HIS A 308 0.43 23.11 20.26
N TYR A 309 0.17 22.03 19.53
CA TYR A 309 1.09 21.48 18.54
C TYR A 309 0.31 20.71 17.48
N PHE A 310 0.92 20.55 16.31
CA PHE A 310 0.40 19.70 15.26
C PHE A 310 1.56 19.08 14.46
N VAL A 311 1.43 17.79 14.14
CA VAL A 311 2.34 17.08 13.23
C VAL A 311 1.57 16.74 11.98
N ILE A 312 2.06 17.15 10.82
CA ILE A 312 1.45 16.75 9.55
C ILE A 312 1.66 15.23 9.39
N PRO A 313 0.61 14.43 9.12
CA PRO A 313 0.75 12.99 8.91
C PRO A 313 1.79 12.65 7.85
N GLU A 314 2.53 11.56 8.05
CA GLU A 314 3.63 11.10 7.17
C GLU A 314 4.84 12.05 7.06
N SER A 315 4.84 13.21 7.74
CA SER A 315 5.93 14.18 7.68
C SER A 315 7.16 13.87 8.53
N ILE A 316 7.15 12.74 9.25
CA ILE A 316 8.23 12.32 10.16
C ILE A 316 9.19 11.29 9.53
N ASN A 317 8.94 10.89 8.29
CA ASN A 317 9.78 9.93 7.58
C ASN A 317 10.12 10.45 6.18
N GLY A 318 11.42 10.69 5.95
CA GLY A 318 11.92 11.26 4.70
C GLY A 318 11.68 10.40 3.45
N SER A 319 11.32 9.12 3.62
CA SER A 319 10.93 8.23 2.50
C SER A 319 9.53 8.52 1.97
N PHE A 320 8.65 9.08 2.80
CA PHE A 320 7.26 9.39 2.44
C PHE A 320 7.02 10.91 2.30
N ILE A 321 8.04 11.73 2.52
CA ILE A 321 7.90 13.19 2.59
C ILE A 321 7.42 13.82 1.27
N SER A 322 7.64 13.15 0.13
CA SER A 322 7.11 13.54 -1.17
C SER A 322 5.57 13.50 -1.23
N ASN A 323 4.90 12.75 -0.33
CA ASN A 323 3.44 12.69 -0.25
C ASN A 323 2.83 14.00 0.26
N LEU A 324 3.61 14.89 0.88
CA LEU A 324 3.09 16.17 1.37
C LEU A 324 2.42 16.98 0.25
N ARG A 325 2.91 16.89 -0.98
CA ARG A 325 2.32 17.51 -2.18
C ARG A 325 0.90 17.03 -2.50
N ASN A 326 0.52 15.85 -2.02
CA ASN A 326 -0.79 15.21 -2.22
C ASN A 326 -1.65 15.23 -0.94
N SER A 327 -1.11 15.68 0.18
CA SER A 327 -1.80 15.72 1.48
C SER A 327 -2.52 17.06 1.70
N SER A 328 -3.60 17.06 2.51
CA SER A 328 -4.31 18.30 2.86
C SER A 328 -5.27 18.11 4.04
N ASN A 329 -5.53 19.18 4.81
CA ASN A 329 -6.66 19.25 5.75
C ASN A 329 -7.85 20.09 5.23
N VAL A 330 -7.73 20.70 4.06
CA VAL A 330 -8.75 21.58 3.45
C VAL A 330 -9.18 21.12 2.05
N ASN A 331 -8.84 19.88 1.69
CA ASN A 331 -9.14 19.27 0.39
C ASN A 331 -8.55 20.05 -0.81
N VAL A 332 -7.38 20.63 -0.63
CA VAL A 332 -6.56 21.24 -1.70
C VAL A 332 -5.19 20.60 -1.65
N LEU A 333 -4.85 19.79 -2.65
CA LEU A 333 -3.62 18.98 -2.67
C LEU A 333 -2.39 19.85 -2.38
N GLY A 334 -1.59 19.43 -1.39
CA GLY A 334 -0.38 20.14 -0.99
C GLY A 334 -0.63 21.33 -0.06
N ARG A 335 -1.88 21.63 0.32
CA ARG A 335 -2.23 22.75 1.20
C ARG A 335 -2.67 22.29 2.58
N TRP A 336 -2.05 22.88 3.60
CA TRP A 336 -2.48 22.81 4.98
C TRP A 336 -2.82 24.19 5.51
N VAL A 337 -3.92 24.32 6.27
CA VAL A 337 -4.42 25.61 6.78
C VAL A 337 -4.83 25.46 8.24
N PHE A 338 -4.31 26.32 9.11
CA PHE A 338 -4.58 26.30 10.54
C PHE A 338 -5.02 27.69 11.02
N ARG A 339 -6.02 27.73 11.88
CA ARG A 339 -6.37 28.93 12.65
C ARG A 339 -5.52 28.96 13.93
N VAL A 340 -4.81 30.06 14.17
CA VAL A 340 -3.76 30.15 15.19
C VAL A 340 -3.91 31.38 16.11
N ASP A 341 -5.02 32.13 16.07
CA ASP A 341 -5.25 33.27 16.97
C ASP A 341 -5.55 32.92 18.44
N GLY A 342 -5.86 31.65 18.76
CA GLY A 342 -6.11 31.21 20.13
C GLY A 342 -7.50 31.59 20.68
N GLU A 343 -8.55 31.02 20.07
CA GLU A 343 -9.97 31.30 20.37
C GLU A 343 -10.30 31.57 21.86
N PRO A 344 -11.19 32.55 22.18
CA PRO A 344 -11.55 32.86 23.56
C PRO A 344 -12.15 31.66 24.29
N ARG A 345 -11.67 31.43 25.51
CA ARG A 345 -12.07 30.32 26.41
C ARG A 345 -13.58 30.21 26.75
N ASN A 346 -14.45 31.06 26.21
CA ASN A 346 -15.88 31.15 26.54
C ASN A 346 -16.84 31.18 25.33
N SER A 347 -16.39 30.82 24.14
CA SER A 347 -17.27 30.23 23.12
C SER A 347 -17.07 28.71 23.15
N ILE A 348 -18.15 27.96 23.27
CA ILE A 348 -18.20 26.51 23.43
C ILE A 348 -17.31 25.82 22.38
N LEU A 349 -16.06 25.51 22.74
CA LEU A 349 -15.11 24.59 22.07
C LEU A 349 -13.79 24.48 22.85
N ASN A 350 -13.86 24.58 24.19
CA ASN A 350 -12.72 24.34 25.07
C ASN A 350 -12.70 22.86 25.51
N ILE A 351 -12.27 21.97 24.62
CA ILE A 351 -11.79 20.64 25.01
C ILE A 351 -10.43 20.42 24.34
N ALA A 352 -9.37 20.63 25.14
CA ALA A 352 -8.06 20.00 25.04
C ALA A 352 -7.44 19.82 23.62
N TYR A 353 -6.78 20.86 23.10
CA TYR A 353 -5.91 20.76 21.91
C TYR A 353 -4.56 20.05 22.17
N SER A 354 -4.39 19.38 23.30
CA SER A 354 -3.24 18.51 23.53
C SER A 354 -3.38 17.13 22.87
N ASN A 355 -4.34 16.90 21.97
CA ASN A 355 -4.56 15.56 21.40
C ASN A 355 -5.36 15.49 20.08
N ILE A 356 -5.35 16.46 19.13
CA ILE A 356 -6.08 16.24 17.85
C ILE A 356 -5.53 15.05 17.06
N SER A 357 -4.22 14.82 17.09
CA SER A 357 -3.61 13.64 16.46
C SER A 357 -4.01 12.33 17.13
N SER A 358 -4.50 12.35 18.38
CA SER A 358 -5.01 11.15 19.06
C SER A 358 -6.52 11.20 19.28
N ASP A 359 -7.18 12.30 18.91
CA ASP A 359 -8.61 12.46 19.10
C ASP A 359 -9.23 11.56 18.06
N PRO A 360 -9.99 10.55 18.50
CA PRO A 360 -10.53 9.59 17.57
C PRO A 360 -11.56 10.18 16.62
N CYS A 361 -12.03 11.41 16.83
CA CYS A 361 -12.85 12.15 15.87
C CYS A 361 -12.06 12.65 14.65
N TYR A 362 -10.73 12.67 14.71
CA TYR A 362 -9.88 13.14 13.62
C TYR A 362 -8.80 12.13 13.21
N ASN A 363 -8.51 11.16 14.08
CA ASN A 363 -7.61 10.03 13.81
C ASN A 363 -8.38 8.71 13.90
N TYR A 364 -8.99 8.30 12.79
CA TYR A 364 -9.73 7.04 12.66
C TYR A 364 -9.49 6.40 11.29
N GLU A 365 -9.69 5.09 11.20
CA GLU A 365 -9.81 4.36 9.94
C GLU A 365 -11.27 4.37 9.45
N SER A 366 -11.48 4.71 8.18
CA SER A 366 -12.80 4.67 7.54
C SER A 366 -13.19 3.24 7.19
N LEU A 367 -14.32 2.78 7.71
CA LEU A 367 -14.92 1.49 7.39
C LEU A 367 -16.21 1.67 6.59
N ASP A 368 -16.06 1.82 5.27
CA ASP A 368 -17.18 1.85 4.34
C ASP A 368 -17.50 0.44 3.85
N ARG A 369 -18.37 -0.25 4.60
CA ARG A 369 -18.66 -1.68 4.41
C ARG A 369 -20.16 -1.93 4.47
N PRO A 370 -20.90 -1.61 3.38
CA PRO A 370 -22.35 -1.76 3.31
C PRO A 370 -22.86 -3.16 3.68
N TRP A 371 -22.09 -4.21 3.41
CA TRP A 371 -22.41 -5.59 3.78
C TRP A 371 -22.49 -5.86 5.30
N ARG A 372 -22.15 -4.88 6.15
CA ARG A 372 -22.35 -4.90 7.62
C ARG A 372 -23.71 -4.35 8.07
N ALA A 373 -24.55 -3.91 7.15
CA ALA A 373 -25.84 -3.35 7.51
C ALA A 373 -26.80 -4.41 8.08
N ASN A 374 -27.63 -4.01 9.03
CA ASN A 374 -28.59 -4.88 9.73
C ASN A 374 -29.70 -5.45 8.83
N ASN A 375 -29.83 -4.96 7.58
CA ASN A 375 -30.70 -5.52 6.55
C ASN A 375 -29.98 -6.52 5.62
N GLU A 376 -28.67 -6.71 5.77
CA GLU A 376 -27.88 -7.66 4.99
C GLU A 376 -27.81 -9.03 5.68
N SER A 377 -27.89 -10.11 4.90
CA SER A 377 -27.81 -11.48 5.42
C SER A 377 -27.38 -12.48 4.34
N GLY A 378 -27.00 -13.69 4.79
CA GLY A 378 -26.76 -14.83 3.90
C GLY A 378 -25.29 -15.21 3.71
N VAL A 379 -24.33 -14.45 4.26
CA VAL A 379 -22.93 -14.92 4.41
C VAL A 379 -22.48 -14.97 5.88
N HIS A 380 -21.28 -15.49 6.12
CA HIS A 380 -20.71 -15.73 7.46
C HIS A 380 -19.34 -15.04 7.57
N ILE A 381 -19.38 -13.72 7.67
CA ILE A 381 -18.21 -12.86 7.84
C ILE A 381 -18.10 -12.50 9.31
N CYS A 382 -17.05 -13.02 9.94
CA CYS A 382 -16.84 -12.87 11.36
C CYS A 382 -15.78 -11.80 11.61
N ASP A 383 -16.04 -10.90 12.56
CA ASP A 383 -15.10 -9.85 12.94
C ASP A 383 -13.87 -10.38 13.68
N GLU A 384 -13.86 -11.67 14.02
CA GLU A 384 -12.72 -12.38 14.59
C GLU A 384 -11.49 -12.38 13.66
N GLY A 385 -11.71 -12.39 12.34
CA GLY A 385 -10.62 -12.40 11.35
C GLY A 385 -9.98 -11.04 11.09
N PHE A 386 -10.59 -9.95 11.56
CA PHE A 386 -10.07 -8.60 11.33
C PHE A 386 -9.10 -8.19 12.45
N SER A 387 -8.03 -7.50 12.05
CA SER A 387 -7.12 -6.86 12.99
C SER A 387 -7.71 -5.52 13.41
N TRP A 388 -8.23 -5.47 14.63
CA TRP A 388 -8.79 -4.26 15.23
C TRP A 388 -7.68 -3.50 15.97
N ASN A 389 -7.32 -2.32 15.47
CA ASN A 389 -6.34 -1.44 16.09
C ASN A 389 -6.73 0.02 15.84
N GLY A 390 -6.91 0.78 16.91
CA GLY A 390 -7.30 2.18 16.85
C GLY A 390 -8.81 2.38 16.71
N TRP A 391 -9.16 3.56 16.18
CA TRP A 391 -10.54 4.03 16.10
C TRP A 391 -11.09 3.92 14.69
N TYR A 392 -12.38 3.65 14.58
CA TYR A 392 -13.04 3.42 13.31
C TYR A 392 -14.27 4.31 13.16
N ARG A 393 -14.46 4.86 11.96
CA ARG A 393 -15.71 5.53 11.57
C ARG A 393 -16.45 4.65 10.58
N LEU A 394 -17.71 4.38 10.86
CA LEU A 394 -18.54 3.49 10.05
C LEU A 394 -19.22 4.29 8.93
N PHE A 395 -19.20 3.74 7.72
CA PHE A 395 -19.84 4.32 6.54
C PHE A 395 -20.70 3.29 5.79
N TYR A 396 -21.69 3.81 5.07
CA TYR A 396 -22.53 3.08 4.14
C TYR A 396 -22.59 3.86 2.81
N TYR A 397 -21.78 3.46 1.83
CA TYR A 397 -21.57 4.17 0.56
C TYR A 397 -21.20 5.64 0.79
N GLY A 398 -20.21 5.88 1.64
CA GLY A 398 -19.72 7.21 2.01
C GLY A 398 -20.63 8.01 2.96
N MET A 399 -21.83 7.52 3.29
CA MET A 399 -22.73 8.16 4.24
C MET A 399 -22.42 7.74 5.68
N ASN A 400 -22.60 8.64 6.63
CA ASN A 400 -22.48 8.33 8.06
C ASN A 400 -23.51 7.27 8.46
N ILE A 401 -23.04 6.24 9.15
CA ILE A 401 -23.88 5.22 9.76
C ILE A 401 -23.35 4.92 11.16
N GLN A 402 -24.20 4.36 12.02
CA GLN A 402 -23.85 4.02 13.40
C GLN A 402 -24.22 2.58 13.71
N MET A 403 -23.71 2.05 14.82
CA MET A 403 -24.18 0.76 15.32
C MET A 403 -25.65 0.86 15.73
N PRO A 404 -26.44 -0.22 15.64
CA PRO A 404 -27.79 -0.23 16.21
C PRO A 404 -27.73 -0.09 17.73
N GLU A 405 -28.69 0.62 18.32
CA GLU A 405 -28.90 0.67 19.79
C GLU A 405 -29.95 -0.37 20.24
N THR A 406 -30.65 -0.95 19.28
CA THR A 406 -31.71 -1.93 19.50
C THR A 406 -31.25 -3.33 19.11
N CYS A 407 -31.96 -4.31 19.65
CA CYS A 407 -31.66 -5.70 19.43
C CYS A 407 -31.69 -6.08 17.95
N VAL A 408 -30.61 -6.70 17.51
CA VAL A 408 -30.47 -7.16 16.13
C VAL A 408 -30.68 -8.67 16.08
N SER A 409 -31.48 -9.14 15.13
CA SER A 409 -31.73 -10.56 14.90
C SER A 409 -30.44 -11.31 14.55
N SER A 410 -30.28 -12.54 15.03
CA SER A 410 -29.17 -13.42 14.62
C SER A 410 -29.17 -13.62 13.09
N TYR A 411 -28.00 -13.89 12.50
CA TYR A 411 -27.80 -14.08 11.05
C TYR A 411 -27.99 -12.83 10.18
N THR A 412 -28.07 -11.65 10.78
CA THR A 412 -28.05 -10.36 10.06
C THR A 412 -26.68 -9.70 10.14
N CYS A 413 -26.47 -8.64 9.36
CA CYS A 413 -25.16 -8.04 9.11
C CYS A 413 -24.09 -9.06 8.71
N ASN A 414 -24.53 -10.12 8.02
CA ASN A 414 -23.68 -11.17 7.47
C ASN A 414 -22.81 -11.92 8.51
N THR A 415 -23.26 -12.02 9.75
CA THR A 415 -22.58 -12.76 10.84
C THR A 415 -23.56 -13.67 11.57
N HIS A 416 -23.10 -14.67 12.33
CA HIS A 416 -24.01 -15.52 13.12
C HIS A 416 -24.56 -14.75 14.33
N ILE A 417 -23.66 -14.06 15.03
CA ILE A 417 -23.95 -13.29 16.23
C ILE A 417 -23.80 -11.81 15.88
N SER A 418 -24.93 -11.21 15.50
CA SER A 418 -25.06 -9.80 15.16
C SER A 418 -24.83 -8.95 16.42
N LEU A 419 -23.80 -8.09 16.41
CA LEU A 419 -23.44 -7.25 17.55
C LEU A 419 -24.00 -5.84 17.40
N TRP A 420 -24.58 -5.33 18.48
CA TRP A 420 -25.11 -3.97 18.58
C TRP A 420 -24.71 -3.31 19.90
N LEU A 421 -24.92 -2.01 20.01
CA LEU A 421 -24.56 -1.23 21.18
C LEU A 421 -25.58 -1.43 22.30
N ASN A 422 -25.13 -1.78 23.50
CA ASN A 422 -26.02 -1.86 24.67
C ASN A 422 -26.25 -0.47 25.26
N GLY A 423 -27.39 0.13 24.92
CA GLY A 423 -27.79 1.48 25.33
C GLY A 423 -27.50 2.53 24.27
N SER A 424 -27.86 3.78 24.58
CA SER A 424 -27.76 4.91 23.65
C SER A 424 -26.32 5.26 23.25
N HIS A 425 -26.11 5.85 22.07
CA HIS A 425 -24.85 6.49 21.75
C HIS A 425 -24.60 7.69 22.68
N PRO A 426 -23.33 8.04 22.95
CA PRO A 426 -22.98 9.23 23.74
C PRO A 426 -23.46 10.52 23.07
N GLN A 427 -23.63 11.58 23.85
CA GLN A 427 -23.64 12.96 23.34
C GLN A 427 -22.21 13.50 23.24
N ILE A 428 -22.01 14.62 22.53
CA ILE A 428 -20.67 15.24 22.38
C ILE A 428 -20.03 15.54 23.75
N GLU A 429 -20.83 15.96 24.72
CA GLU A 429 -20.41 16.28 26.09
C GLU A 429 -19.97 15.07 26.91
N ASP A 430 -20.42 13.86 26.56
CA ASP A 430 -20.05 12.63 27.27
C ASP A 430 -18.60 12.20 27.01
N GLY A 431 -17.98 12.75 25.96
CA GLY A 431 -16.62 12.37 25.54
C GLY A 431 -16.54 10.90 25.13
N VAL A 432 -15.45 10.22 25.54
CA VAL A 432 -15.29 8.78 25.26
C VAL A 432 -16.02 7.96 26.31
N VAL A 433 -17.08 7.27 25.91
CA VAL A 433 -17.84 6.35 26.77
C VAL A 433 -17.48 4.92 26.49
N THR A 434 -17.51 4.08 27.52
CA THR A 434 -17.38 2.63 27.38
C THR A 434 -18.77 2.02 27.33
N ARG A 435 -19.04 1.22 26.30
CA ARG A 435 -20.33 0.56 26.09
C ARG A 435 -20.11 -0.92 25.87
N GLN A 436 -20.98 -1.74 26.47
CA GLN A 436 -21.01 -3.16 26.18
C GLN A 436 -21.62 -3.37 24.79
N ALA A 437 -21.03 -4.22 23.97
CA ALA A 437 -21.69 -4.72 22.77
C ALA A 437 -22.40 -6.04 23.08
N CYS A 438 -23.65 -6.13 22.67
CA CYS A 438 -24.54 -7.25 22.92
C CYS A 438 -24.71 -8.07 21.64
N GLY A 439 -24.87 -9.39 21.80
CA GLY A 439 -25.24 -10.31 20.74
C GLY A 439 -26.47 -11.14 21.12
N ASN A 440 -27.20 -11.61 20.11
CA ASN A 440 -28.34 -12.51 20.27
C ASN A 440 -27.93 -13.95 19.91
N TYR A 441 -28.60 -14.93 20.52
CA TYR A 441 -28.60 -16.32 20.08
C TYR A 441 -30.03 -16.77 19.81
N TYR A 442 -30.23 -17.67 18.84
CA TYR A 442 -31.54 -18.11 18.33
C TYR A 442 -32.64 -18.35 19.41
N SER A 443 -32.26 -18.75 20.62
CA SER A 443 -33.16 -19.08 21.73
C SER A 443 -33.01 -18.21 23.00
N GLY A 444 -32.11 -17.22 23.01
CA GLY A 444 -31.58 -16.60 24.25
C GLY A 444 -32.19 -15.24 24.65
N GLY A 445 -33.04 -14.64 23.82
CA GLY A 445 -33.48 -13.26 24.02
C GLY A 445 -32.38 -12.22 23.75
N CYS A 446 -32.75 -10.94 23.78
CA CYS A 446 -31.82 -9.86 23.43
C CYS A 446 -30.69 -9.69 24.46
N CYS A 447 -29.47 -9.49 23.97
CA CYS A 447 -28.25 -9.40 24.77
C CYS A 447 -27.93 -10.66 25.59
N TYR A 448 -28.19 -11.83 25.00
CA TYR A 448 -27.74 -13.10 25.58
C TYR A 448 -26.21 -13.18 25.67
N TYR A 449 -25.51 -12.74 24.62
CA TYR A 449 -24.05 -12.65 24.58
C TYR A 449 -23.59 -11.23 24.85
N LYS A 450 -22.47 -11.11 25.56
CA LYS A 450 -21.84 -9.85 25.92
C LYS A 450 -20.35 -9.93 25.57
N THR A 451 -19.89 -9.08 24.67
CA THR A 451 -18.47 -9.02 24.33
C THR A 451 -17.72 -8.11 25.31
N ASN A 452 -16.39 -8.05 25.15
CA ASN A 452 -15.60 -7.02 25.81
C ASN A 452 -16.15 -5.64 25.46
N PRO A 453 -16.24 -4.72 26.44
CA PRO A 453 -16.72 -3.37 26.17
C PRO A 453 -15.88 -2.67 25.09
N ILE A 454 -16.57 -1.92 24.24
CA ILE A 454 -15.95 -1.04 23.24
C ILE A 454 -15.99 0.40 23.73
N ARG A 455 -15.13 1.26 23.17
CA ARG A 455 -15.19 2.70 23.43
C ARG A 455 -15.85 3.40 22.26
N VAL A 456 -16.75 4.32 22.55
CA VAL A 456 -17.51 5.09 21.56
C VAL A 456 -17.41 6.56 21.91
N LYS A 457 -17.22 7.41 20.90
CA LYS A 457 -17.22 8.86 21.06
C LYS A 457 -18.12 9.51 20.03
N ALA A 458 -18.94 10.46 20.46
CA ALA A 458 -19.69 11.33 19.57
C ALA A 458 -18.79 12.47 19.08
N CYS A 459 -18.85 12.74 17.78
CA CYS A 459 -17.97 13.70 17.14
C CYS A 459 -18.72 14.90 16.54
N PRO A 460 -18.07 16.07 16.48
CA PRO A 460 -18.59 17.22 15.74
C PRO A 460 -18.89 16.83 14.29
N GLY A 461 -20.08 17.14 13.77
CA GLY A 461 -20.52 16.72 12.44
C GLY A 461 -21.48 15.53 12.41
N ASN A 462 -22.08 15.19 13.56
CA ASN A 462 -23.13 14.18 13.70
C ASN A 462 -22.70 12.78 13.20
N TYR A 463 -21.59 12.29 13.73
CA TYR A 463 -21.14 10.91 13.54
C TYR A 463 -20.46 10.40 14.81
N TYR A 464 -20.23 9.09 14.83
CA TYR A 464 -19.61 8.39 15.92
C TYR A 464 -18.35 7.67 15.46
N VAL A 465 -17.40 7.55 16.37
CA VAL A 465 -16.19 6.76 16.20
C VAL A 465 -16.11 5.69 17.28
N TYR A 466 -15.58 4.54 16.91
CA TYR A 466 -15.62 3.33 17.71
C TYR A 466 -14.22 2.74 17.82
N GLU A 467 -13.74 2.54 19.04
CA GLU A 467 -12.59 1.69 19.31
C GLU A 467 -13.12 0.26 19.44
N LEU A 468 -13.28 -0.38 18.27
CA LEU A 468 -13.76 -1.75 18.17
C LEU A 468 -12.65 -2.72 18.58
N VAL A 469 -13.02 -3.83 19.18
CA VAL A 469 -12.08 -4.85 19.66
C VAL A 469 -12.42 -6.19 19.04
N LYS A 470 -11.44 -7.10 18.98
CA LYS A 470 -11.69 -8.47 18.52
C LYS A 470 -12.80 -9.11 19.37
N PRO A 471 -13.95 -9.51 18.78
CA PRO A 471 -15.01 -10.20 19.52
C PRO A 471 -14.52 -11.57 20.03
N GLN A 472 -14.97 -11.96 21.23
CA GLN A 472 -14.54 -13.19 21.91
C GLN A 472 -15.59 -14.32 21.84
N ILE A 473 -16.57 -14.21 20.94
CA ILE A 473 -17.74 -15.09 20.92
C ILE A 473 -18.09 -15.48 19.48
N GLY A 474 -17.78 -16.72 19.13
CA GLY A 474 -18.16 -17.35 17.86
C GLY A 474 -17.96 -16.46 16.63
N CYS A 475 -18.73 -16.75 15.57
CA CYS A 475 -18.81 -15.84 14.43
C CYS A 475 -19.69 -14.64 14.79
N SER A 476 -19.10 -13.59 15.36
CA SER A 476 -19.77 -12.34 15.70
C SER A 476 -19.27 -11.17 14.85
N GLY A 477 -20.10 -10.15 14.66
CA GLY A 477 -19.76 -8.98 13.85
C GLY A 477 -20.52 -7.72 14.25
N TYR A 478 -19.84 -6.58 14.28
CA TYR A 478 -20.41 -5.27 14.57
C TYR A 478 -21.31 -4.82 13.42
N CYS A 479 -22.62 -4.80 13.66
CA CYS A 479 -23.60 -4.37 12.67
C CYS A 479 -23.66 -2.85 12.56
N THR A 480 -24.13 -2.36 11.41
CA THR A 480 -24.49 -0.96 11.19
C THR A 480 -25.99 -0.83 10.94
N ASP A 481 -26.62 0.23 11.44
CA ASP A 481 -28.07 0.43 11.36
C ASP A 481 -28.48 1.19 10.10
N VAL A 482 -29.10 0.51 9.13
CA VAL A 482 -29.53 1.17 7.89
C VAL A 482 -30.65 2.21 8.14
N SER A 483 -31.38 2.11 9.25
CA SER A 483 -32.48 3.02 9.57
C SER A 483 -32.01 4.43 9.92
N THR A 484 -30.73 4.61 10.26
CA THR A 484 -30.15 5.91 10.63
C THR A 484 -29.72 6.72 9.41
N ILE A 485 -29.78 6.15 8.21
CA ILE A 485 -29.47 6.86 6.97
C ILE A 485 -30.68 7.72 6.57
N SER A 486 -30.52 9.04 6.65
CA SER A 486 -31.45 9.99 6.04
C SER A 486 -31.35 9.89 4.51
N ARG A 487 -32.35 9.26 3.86
CA ARG A 487 -32.38 9.16 2.39
C ARG A 487 -32.38 10.56 1.77
N PRO A 488 -31.53 10.75 0.75
CA PRO A 488 -32.06 11.02 -0.57
C PRO A 488 -31.76 9.85 -1.51
N ILE A 489 -32.75 9.55 -2.33
CA ILE A 489 -32.67 8.61 -3.45
C ILE A 489 -31.78 9.24 -4.52
N SER A 490 -30.66 8.61 -4.86
CA SER A 490 -30.32 8.13 -6.21
C SER A 490 -28.83 7.81 -6.31
N THR A 491 -28.53 6.54 -6.52
CA THR A 491 -27.24 6.05 -7.02
C THR A 491 -27.07 6.53 -8.46
N ILE A 492 -26.46 7.69 -8.64
CA ILE A 492 -25.79 8.03 -9.89
C ILE A 492 -24.30 7.83 -9.64
N SER A 493 -23.80 6.67 -10.07
CA SER A 493 -22.36 6.52 -10.28
C SER A 493 -21.94 7.60 -11.29
N PRO A 494 -20.90 8.40 -11.01
CA PRO A 494 -20.33 9.26 -12.04
C PRO A 494 -19.82 8.36 -13.16
N LYS A 495 -20.51 8.41 -14.30
CA LYS A 495 -20.04 7.80 -15.55
C LYS A 495 -18.79 8.54 -15.95
N ILE A 496 -17.63 7.96 -15.70
CA ILE A 496 -16.35 8.45 -16.23
C ILE A 496 -16.47 8.31 -17.75
N ILE A 497 -16.65 9.44 -18.43
CA ILE A 497 -16.43 9.52 -19.87
C ILE A 497 -14.91 9.51 -20.03
N THR A 498 -14.37 8.34 -20.37
CA THR A 498 -12.99 8.22 -20.83
C THR A 498 -12.85 8.98 -22.15
N GLY A 499 -12.39 10.23 -22.06
CA GLY A 499 -11.78 10.90 -23.19
C GLY A 499 -10.49 10.16 -23.54
N ALA A 500 -10.52 9.39 -24.62
CA ALA A 500 -9.33 8.74 -25.15
C ALA A 500 -8.41 9.83 -25.74
N SER A 501 -7.36 10.21 -25.00
CA SER A 501 -6.20 10.86 -25.60
C SER A 501 -5.29 9.77 -26.19
N ASN A 502 -5.31 9.62 -27.51
CA ASN A 502 -4.30 8.85 -28.22
C ASN A 502 -2.95 9.55 -28.08
N THR A 503 -2.13 9.09 -27.14
CA THR A 503 -0.69 9.34 -27.16
C THR A 503 -0.01 8.09 -27.67
N SER A 504 0.59 8.20 -28.85
CA SER A 504 1.45 7.17 -29.42
C SER A 504 2.62 6.88 -28.48
N ASN A 505 2.85 5.58 -28.22
CA ASN A 505 3.96 4.95 -27.49
C ASN A 505 3.80 4.57 -26.00
N TYR A 506 2.57 4.43 -25.47
CA TYR A 506 2.35 3.80 -24.15
C TYR A 506 2.07 2.28 -24.31
N ASP A 507 3.08 1.42 -24.12
CA ASP A 507 2.87 -0.03 -24.04
C ASP A 507 2.86 -0.49 -22.57
N PRO A 508 1.71 -0.95 -22.04
CA PRO A 508 1.63 -1.42 -20.66
C PRO A 508 2.45 -2.68 -20.39
N CYS A 509 2.98 -3.35 -21.41
CA CYS A 509 3.95 -4.43 -21.24
C CYS A 509 5.34 -3.96 -20.82
N ASN A 510 5.65 -2.67 -20.97
CA ASN A 510 6.92 -2.05 -20.59
C ASN A 510 6.75 -1.02 -19.45
N ASN A 511 5.52 -0.65 -19.10
CA ASN A 511 5.22 0.32 -18.07
C ASN A 511 4.05 -0.16 -17.20
N TYR A 512 4.39 -0.86 -16.11
CA TYR A 512 3.46 -1.43 -15.15
C TYR A 512 4.04 -1.37 -13.73
N ASN A 513 3.13 -1.34 -12.76
CA ASN A 513 3.42 -1.52 -11.34
C ASN A 513 3.55 -3.01 -11.00
N ILE A 514 4.41 -3.35 -10.05
CA ILE A 514 4.56 -4.72 -9.57
C ILE A 514 3.59 -4.95 -8.40
N LEU A 515 2.78 -5.99 -8.50
CA LEU A 515 1.92 -6.45 -7.41
C LEU A 515 2.35 -7.85 -6.98
N ASP A 516 3.29 -7.90 -6.03
CA ASP A 516 3.79 -9.15 -5.43
C ASP A 516 3.23 -9.32 -4.01
N ASN A 517 2.30 -10.26 -3.84
CA ASN A 517 1.73 -10.55 -2.54
C ASN A 517 1.28 -12.01 -2.44
N TYR A 518 2.01 -12.80 -1.66
CA TYR A 518 1.74 -14.22 -1.48
C TYR A 518 0.32 -14.52 -0.98
N ARG A 519 -0.28 -13.61 -0.22
CA ARG A 519 -1.62 -13.83 0.32
C ARG A 519 -2.69 -13.83 -0.76
N ARG A 520 -2.43 -13.26 -1.94
CA ARG A 520 -3.30 -13.32 -3.14
C ARG A 520 -3.26 -14.69 -3.82
N SER A 521 -2.37 -15.58 -3.41
CA SER A 521 -2.28 -16.93 -3.99
C SER A 521 -3.57 -17.71 -3.76
N THR A 522 -4.03 -18.42 -4.80
CA THR A 522 -5.12 -19.42 -4.71
C THR A 522 -4.77 -20.64 -3.85
N LEU A 523 -3.50 -20.78 -3.44
CA LEU A 523 -3.00 -21.82 -2.55
C LEU A 523 -2.98 -21.36 -1.08
N ASN A 524 -3.50 -20.16 -0.78
CA ASN A 524 -3.58 -19.67 0.59
C ASN A 524 -4.88 -20.18 1.25
N TYR A 525 -4.88 -21.44 1.67
CA TYR A 525 -6.02 -22.17 2.26
C TYR A 525 -6.41 -21.71 3.69
N GLY A 526 -6.13 -20.45 4.05
CA GLY A 526 -6.30 -19.89 5.39
C GLY A 526 -7.75 -19.86 5.90
N TYR A 527 -8.23 -21.04 6.29
CA TYR A 527 -9.31 -21.40 7.21
C TYR A 527 -10.80 -21.19 6.85
N TRP A 528 -11.47 -22.34 6.94
CA TRP A 528 -12.86 -22.72 6.66
C TRP A 528 -14.00 -22.00 7.41
N PHE A 529 -13.76 -20.89 8.10
CA PHE A 529 -14.77 -20.28 9.01
C PHE A 529 -14.79 -18.75 9.02
N GLY A 530 -14.72 -18.11 7.85
CA GLY A 530 -15.00 -16.66 7.74
C GLY A 530 -13.88 -15.75 8.24
N TYR A 531 -12.66 -16.26 8.40
CA TYR A 531 -11.48 -15.47 8.75
C TYR A 531 -10.90 -14.80 7.50
N ALA A 532 -11.42 -13.63 7.13
CA ALA A 532 -10.78 -12.80 6.11
C ALA A 532 -9.41 -12.36 6.64
N ASN A 533 -8.30 -12.69 5.96
CA ASN A 533 -6.93 -12.38 6.39
C ASN A 533 -6.53 -10.90 6.18
N GLY A 534 -7.50 -9.99 6.33
CA GLY A 534 -7.33 -8.54 6.28
C GLY A 534 -7.08 -7.92 4.90
N LEU A 535 -6.92 -8.71 3.83
CA LEU A 535 -6.80 -8.16 2.47
C LEU A 535 -8.17 -7.78 1.92
N ASP A 536 -8.24 -6.55 1.39
CA ASP A 536 -9.47 -5.94 0.90
C ASP A 536 -9.10 -4.94 -0.20
N ASP A 537 -9.27 -5.33 -1.46
CA ASP A 537 -8.88 -4.51 -2.62
C ASP A 537 -9.77 -3.28 -2.80
N THR A 538 -10.84 -3.12 -2.01
CA THR A 538 -11.61 -1.87 -1.95
C THR A 538 -10.84 -0.75 -1.24
N ARG A 539 -9.77 -1.07 -0.50
CA ARG A 539 -8.90 -0.12 0.20
C ARG A 539 -7.67 0.30 -0.60
N VAL A 540 -7.44 -0.33 -1.76
CA VAL A 540 -6.29 -0.04 -2.63
C VAL A 540 -6.68 1.05 -3.62
N GLU A 541 -5.83 2.06 -3.75
CA GLU A 541 -5.91 3.03 -4.84
C GLU A 541 -5.27 2.42 -6.09
N TRP A 542 -6.12 1.99 -7.02
CA TRP A 542 -5.69 1.39 -8.28
C TRP A 542 -5.41 2.48 -9.29
N ASP A 543 -4.15 2.61 -9.70
CA ASP A 543 -3.72 3.52 -10.76
C ASP A 543 -2.71 2.83 -11.70
N GLY A 544 -2.96 2.96 -13.00
CA GLY A 544 -2.15 2.34 -14.04
C GLY A 544 -2.33 0.82 -14.22
N TRP A 545 -1.31 0.19 -14.80
CA TRP A 545 -1.27 -1.24 -15.13
C TRP A 545 -0.43 -2.02 -14.12
N TYR A 546 -0.76 -3.27 -13.86
CA TYR A 546 -0.13 -4.10 -12.85
C TYR A 546 0.31 -5.46 -13.41
N ARG A 547 1.49 -5.91 -13.00
CA ARG A 547 1.97 -7.28 -13.21
C ARG A 547 1.92 -8.05 -11.90
N LEU A 548 1.31 -9.24 -11.94
CA LEU A 548 1.14 -10.09 -10.77
C LEU A 548 2.36 -10.97 -10.50
N PHE A 549 2.73 -11.06 -9.23
CA PHE A 549 3.70 -12.01 -8.72
C PHE A 549 3.21 -12.64 -7.41
N VAL A 550 3.72 -13.82 -7.12
CA VAL A 550 3.53 -14.52 -5.84
C VAL A 550 4.91 -14.97 -5.36
N ASN A 551 5.45 -14.30 -4.34
CA ASN A 551 6.79 -14.55 -3.80
C ASN A 551 7.88 -14.43 -4.88
N GLY A 552 7.84 -13.37 -5.69
CA GLY A 552 8.77 -13.10 -6.78
C GLY A 552 8.59 -13.99 -8.01
N ALA A 553 7.78 -15.04 -7.94
CA ALA A 553 7.45 -15.89 -9.09
C ALA A 553 6.33 -15.27 -9.92
N SER A 554 6.47 -15.34 -11.26
CA SER A 554 5.49 -14.80 -12.20
C SER A 554 4.12 -15.43 -11.95
N ALA A 555 3.07 -14.60 -11.93
CA ALA A 555 1.72 -15.05 -11.66
C ALA A 555 0.72 -14.40 -12.63
N GLN A 556 -0.48 -14.96 -12.66
CA GLN A 556 -1.61 -14.44 -13.43
C GLN A 556 -2.90 -14.56 -12.61
N MET A 557 -3.96 -13.87 -13.02
CA MET A 557 -5.28 -14.15 -12.45
C MET A 557 -5.74 -15.57 -12.80
N PRO A 558 -6.51 -16.25 -11.94
CA PRO A 558 -7.17 -17.49 -12.34
C PRO A 558 -8.31 -17.18 -13.32
N GLU A 559 -8.49 -18.04 -14.32
CA GLU A 559 -9.61 -18.01 -15.29
C GLU A 559 -10.80 -18.89 -14.85
N TRP A 560 -10.78 -19.32 -13.60
CA TRP A 560 -11.64 -20.36 -13.08
C TRP A 560 -12.02 -20.08 -11.64
N CYS A 561 -13.09 -20.75 -11.23
CA CYS A 561 -13.57 -20.79 -9.86
C CYS A 561 -13.59 -22.24 -9.38
N PHE A 562 -13.50 -22.41 -8.06
CA PHE A 562 -13.72 -23.68 -7.39
C PHE A 562 -14.25 -23.41 -5.97
N TYR A 563 -14.60 -24.48 -5.25
CA TYR A 563 -15.34 -24.41 -4.00
C TYR A 563 -14.66 -23.52 -2.94
N TYR A 564 -13.33 -23.58 -2.80
CA TYR A 564 -12.58 -22.87 -1.74
C TYR A 564 -11.55 -21.90 -2.30
N MET A 565 -11.84 -21.26 -3.43
CA MET A 565 -10.95 -20.23 -3.93
C MET A 565 -10.83 -19.14 -2.89
N SER A 566 -9.67 -19.09 -2.26
CA SER A 566 -9.32 -18.15 -1.23
C SER A 566 -8.04 -17.48 -1.69
N CYS A 567 -8.07 -16.16 -1.69
CA CYS A 567 -6.92 -15.33 -1.97
C CYS A 567 -6.92 -14.17 -0.99
N GLY A 568 -6.58 -14.46 0.27
CA GLY A 568 -6.33 -13.44 1.30
C GLY A 568 -7.54 -12.65 1.82
N GLY A 569 -8.61 -12.49 1.04
CA GLY A 569 -9.87 -11.84 1.40
C GLY A 569 -11.05 -12.82 1.48
N PHE A 570 -12.27 -12.28 1.60
CA PHE A 570 -13.49 -13.09 1.69
C PHE A 570 -14.04 -13.46 0.31
N SER A 571 -14.06 -12.49 -0.62
CA SER A 571 -14.55 -12.73 -1.98
C SER A 571 -13.38 -12.85 -2.95
N ALA A 572 -13.09 -14.09 -3.37
CA ALA A 572 -12.05 -14.36 -4.36
C ALA A 572 -12.50 -13.96 -5.77
N LEU A 573 -11.81 -12.99 -6.37
CA LEU A 573 -12.08 -12.50 -7.72
C LEU A 573 -11.21 -13.19 -8.77
N TYR A 574 -11.84 -13.58 -9.88
CA TYR A 574 -11.23 -14.29 -11.00
C TYR A 574 -11.72 -13.77 -12.36
N LEU A 575 -10.99 -14.12 -13.42
CA LEU A 575 -11.28 -13.69 -14.78
C LEU A 575 -12.48 -14.45 -15.36
N GLY A 576 -13.44 -13.72 -15.93
CA GLY A 576 -14.63 -14.23 -16.59
C GLY A 576 -14.42 -14.70 -18.03
N GLY A 577 -13.31 -15.38 -18.30
CA GLY A 577 -12.93 -15.87 -19.62
C GLY A 577 -11.44 -16.20 -19.68
N SER A 578 -10.95 -16.57 -20.86
CA SER A 578 -9.53 -16.82 -21.09
C SER A 578 -8.72 -15.51 -21.11
N HIS A 579 -7.43 -15.57 -20.78
CA HIS A 579 -6.52 -14.46 -21.05
C HIS A 579 -6.41 -14.23 -22.57
N PRO A 580 -6.14 -12.98 -23.01
CA PRO A 580 -5.87 -12.68 -24.42
C PRO A 580 -4.62 -13.41 -24.94
N ARG A 581 -4.55 -13.56 -26.26
CA ARG A 581 -3.31 -13.86 -27.00
C ARG A 581 -2.55 -12.57 -27.30
N LEU A 582 -1.29 -12.69 -27.72
CA LEU A 582 -0.46 -11.53 -28.10
C LEU A 582 -1.12 -10.69 -29.21
N GLU A 583 -1.79 -11.34 -30.14
CA GLU A 583 -2.50 -10.73 -31.27
C GLU A 583 -3.78 -9.96 -30.88
N ASP A 584 -4.37 -10.30 -29.72
CA ASP A 584 -5.63 -9.69 -29.26
C ASP A 584 -5.44 -8.27 -28.70
N GLY A 585 -4.20 -7.89 -28.37
CA GLY A 585 -3.89 -6.59 -27.77
C GLY A 585 -4.54 -6.42 -26.38
N VAL A 586 -5.09 -5.23 -26.12
CA VAL A 586 -5.80 -4.92 -24.86
C VAL A 586 -7.25 -5.38 -24.98
N VAL A 587 -7.66 -6.31 -24.11
CA VAL A 587 -9.04 -6.81 -24.05
C VAL A 587 -9.69 -6.46 -22.71
N THR A 588 -11.00 -6.25 -22.73
CA THR A 588 -11.80 -6.11 -21.50
C THR A 588 -12.30 -7.47 -21.07
N ARG A 589 -12.16 -7.80 -19.78
CA ARG A 589 -12.63 -9.06 -19.20
C ARG A 589 -13.54 -8.80 -18.01
N GLU A 590 -14.66 -9.51 -18.00
CA GLU A 590 -15.56 -9.57 -16.86
C GLU A 590 -14.82 -10.14 -15.65
N ILE A 591 -15.15 -9.65 -14.46
CA ILE A 591 -14.61 -10.16 -13.21
C ILE A 591 -15.74 -10.70 -12.35
N TYR A 592 -15.57 -11.95 -11.92
CA TYR A 592 -16.52 -12.67 -11.10
C TYR A 592 -15.93 -12.98 -9.74
N GLY A 593 -16.79 -13.07 -8.73
CA GLY A 593 -16.44 -13.50 -7.39
C GLY A 593 -17.27 -14.70 -6.95
N SER A 594 -16.66 -15.61 -6.21
CA SER A 594 -17.32 -16.80 -5.66
C SER A 594 -17.92 -16.52 -4.27
N ARG A 595 -19.00 -17.24 -3.93
CA ARG A 595 -19.57 -17.32 -2.57
C ARG A 595 -19.80 -18.78 -2.20
N TYR A 596 -19.07 -19.30 -1.21
CA TYR A 596 -19.07 -20.73 -0.88
C TYR A 596 -18.86 -21.58 -2.15
N HIS A 597 -19.77 -22.51 -2.43
CA HIS A 597 -19.77 -23.37 -3.62
C HIS A 597 -20.28 -22.68 -4.89
N GLN A 598 -20.75 -21.44 -4.83
CA GLN A 598 -21.39 -20.75 -5.94
C GLN A 598 -20.39 -19.85 -6.66
N CYS A 599 -19.98 -20.28 -7.84
CA CYS A 599 -19.24 -19.46 -8.79
C CYS A 599 -20.09 -18.32 -9.32
N SER A 600 -19.44 -17.22 -9.70
CA SER A 600 -20.07 -16.03 -10.30
C SER A 600 -21.22 -15.44 -9.48
N TYR A 601 -21.20 -15.65 -8.17
CA TYR A 601 -22.19 -15.08 -7.27
C TYR A 601 -22.08 -13.56 -7.23
N TYR A 602 -20.85 -13.06 -7.16
CA TYR A 602 -20.54 -11.64 -7.25
C TYR A 602 -20.07 -11.27 -8.66
N ARG A 603 -20.37 -10.05 -9.07
CA ARG A 603 -19.86 -9.45 -10.30
C ARG A 603 -19.21 -8.11 -9.95
N SER A 604 -17.95 -7.96 -10.31
CA SER A 604 -17.21 -6.70 -10.17
C SER A 604 -17.25 -5.93 -11.50
N GLU A 605 -16.78 -4.67 -11.47
CA GLU A 605 -16.48 -3.94 -12.70
C GLU A 605 -15.44 -4.71 -13.54
N PRO A 606 -15.62 -4.76 -14.88
CA PRO A 606 -14.65 -5.37 -15.79
C PRO A 606 -13.29 -4.67 -15.72
N ILE A 607 -12.23 -5.44 -15.98
CA ILE A 607 -10.86 -4.92 -16.04
C ILE A 607 -10.28 -5.03 -17.44
N GLN A 608 -9.22 -4.28 -17.72
CA GLN A 608 -8.46 -4.45 -18.96
C GLN A 608 -7.30 -5.41 -18.74
N VAL A 609 -7.03 -6.27 -19.72
CA VAL A 609 -5.96 -7.28 -19.70
C VAL A 609 -5.21 -7.24 -21.02
N LYS A 610 -3.88 -7.33 -20.97
CA LYS A 610 -3.03 -7.45 -22.16
C LYS A 610 -2.03 -8.59 -22.00
N ALA A 611 -1.86 -9.39 -23.04
CA ALA A 611 -0.79 -10.38 -23.14
C ALA A 611 0.51 -9.71 -23.59
N CYS A 612 1.62 -10.08 -22.96
CA CYS A 612 2.92 -9.48 -23.20
C CYS A 612 3.95 -10.50 -23.71
N PRO A 613 4.90 -10.08 -24.56
CA PRO A 613 6.02 -10.92 -24.97
C PRO A 613 6.78 -11.43 -23.74
N GLY A 614 7.12 -12.73 -23.71
CA GLY A 614 7.71 -13.37 -22.53
C GLY A 614 6.72 -14.14 -21.66
N ASN A 615 5.51 -14.41 -22.19
CA ASN A 615 4.48 -15.23 -21.55
C ASN A 615 4.06 -14.70 -20.17
N TYR A 616 3.58 -13.47 -20.13
CA TYR A 616 2.95 -12.90 -18.93
C TYR A 616 1.83 -11.94 -19.33
N TYR A 617 1.04 -11.55 -18.34
CA TYR A 617 -0.09 -10.65 -18.52
C TYR A 617 0.05 -9.42 -17.63
N VAL A 618 -0.48 -8.31 -18.12
CA VAL A 618 -0.66 -7.07 -17.34
C VAL A 618 -2.14 -6.73 -17.25
N TYR A 619 -2.53 -6.19 -16.09
CA TYR A 619 -3.91 -5.96 -15.71
C TYR A 619 -4.11 -4.51 -15.32
N LYS A 620 -5.15 -3.86 -15.83
CA LYS A 620 -5.60 -2.56 -15.35
C LYS A 620 -6.74 -2.78 -14.38
N PHE A 621 -6.38 -2.98 -13.11
CA PHE A 621 -7.36 -3.21 -12.04
C PHE A 621 -8.19 -1.95 -11.75
N THR A 622 -9.38 -2.16 -11.23
CA THR A 622 -10.29 -1.11 -10.79
C THR A 622 -10.71 -1.40 -9.36
N ARG A 623 -11.08 -0.37 -8.60
CA ARG A 623 -11.63 -0.58 -7.25
C ARG A 623 -12.90 -1.45 -7.33
N PRO A 624 -12.95 -2.62 -6.67
CA PRO A 624 -14.16 -3.43 -6.66
C PRO A 624 -15.33 -2.73 -5.96
N PRO A 625 -16.58 -3.07 -6.28
CA PRO A 625 -17.75 -2.52 -5.60
C PRO A 625 -17.75 -2.80 -4.09
N LEU A 626 -18.11 -1.80 -3.28
CA LEU A 626 -18.19 -1.88 -1.81
C LEU A 626 -19.23 -2.91 -1.31
N SER A 627 -20.17 -3.30 -2.16
CA SER A 627 -21.15 -4.35 -1.88
C SER A 627 -20.54 -5.75 -1.85
N ILE A 628 -19.40 -5.97 -2.52
CA ILE A 628 -18.70 -7.25 -2.48
C ILE A 628 -17.92 -7.30 -1.17
N PRO A 629 -18.09 -8.33 -0.32
CA PRO A 629 -17.38 -8.36 0.95
C PRO A 629 -15.90 -8.71 0.81
N ALA A 630 -15.02 -7.82 1.28
CA ALA A 630 -13.55 -7.95 1.27
C ALA A 630 -12.99 -8.67 0.00
N PRO A 631 -13.22 -8.09 -1.19
CA PRO A 631 -12.83 -8.70 -2.45
C PRO A 631 -11.32 -8.64 -2.65
N VAL A 632 -10.77 -9.67 -3.30
CA VAL A 632 -9.36 -9.70 -3.69
C VAL A 632 -9.22 -10.26 -5.10
N TYR A 633 -8.48 -9.56 -5.95
CA TYR A 633 -7.97 -10.07 -7.22
C TYR A 633 -6.95 -11.18 -6.93
N CYS A 634 -7.36 -12.43 -7.20
CA CYS A 634 -6.54 -13.61 -6.94
C CYS A 634 -5.39 -13.72 -7.93
N ALA A 635 -4.33 -14.42 -7.52
CA ALA A 635 -3.19 -14.76 -8.34
C ALA A 635 -2.90 -16.28 -8.26
N VAL A 636 -2.53 -16.87 -9.38
CA VAL A 636 -2.03 -18.23 -9.51
C VAL A 636 -0.68 -18.19 -10.20
N LEU A 637 0.26 -19.03 -9.75
CA LEU A 637 1.60 -19.09 -10.31
C LEU A 637 1.55 -19.47 -11.79
N LEU A 638 2.35 -18.77 -12.59
CA LEU A 638 2.57 -19.07 -13.99
C LEU A 638 3.88 -19.85 -14.13
N THR A 639 3.81 -21.18 -14.02
CA THR A 639 5.00 -22.03 -14.17
C THR A 639 5.22 -22.35 -15.66
N THR A 640 6.27 -21.80 -16.26
CA THR A 640 6.75 -22.28 -17.56
C THR A 640 7.83 -23.34 -17.30
N PRO A 641 7.60 -24.61 -17.69
CA PRO A 641 8.63 -25.64 -17.54
C PRO A 641 9.89 -25.25 -18.31
N SER A 642 11.07 -25.32 -17.67
CA SER A 642 12.36 -25.10 -18.34
C SER A 642 12.71 -26.21 -19.34
N VAL A 643 12.07 -27.37 -19.19
CA VAL A 643 12.18 -28.55 -20.05
C VAL A 643 10.77 -28.96 -20.45
N ASP A 644 10.58 -29.33 -21.72
CA ASP A 644 9.28 -29.81 -22.18
C ASP A 644 8.85 -31.05 -21.36
N PRO A 645 7.71 -30.98 -20.66
CA PRO A 645 7.28 -32.04 -19.75
C PRO A 645 6.92 -33.35 -20.47
N CYS A 646 6.79 -33.32 -21.80
CA CYS A 646 6.67 -34.53 -22.59
C CYS A 646 7.91 -35.43 -22.50
N TYR A 647 9.09 -34.88 -22.18
CA TYR A 647 10.34 -35.62 -22.08
C TYR A 647 10.90 -35.69 -20.65
N ASN A 648 10.27 -35.03 -19.69
CA ASN A 648 10.69 -35.03 -18.29
C ASN A 648 9.47 -35.14 -17.38
N TYR A 649 9.12 -36.38 -17.03
CA TYR A 649 7.97 -36.71 -16.19
C TYR A 649 8.27 -37.91 -15.28
N THR A 650 7.49 -38.06 -14.22
CA THR A 650 7.46 -39.24 -13.35
C THR A 650 6.34 -40.18 -13.79
N SER A 651 6.62 -41.48 -13.89
CA SER A 651 5.61 -42.49 -14.21
C SER A 651 4.75 -42.80 -13.00
N LEU A 652 3.42 -42.78 -13.18
CA LEU A 652 2.43 -43.31 -12.24
C LEU A 652 1.86 -44.60 -12.83
N ASP A 653 2.23 -45.74 -12.26
CA ASP A 653 1.78 -47.07 -12.72
C ASP A 653 1.21 -47.89 -11.56
N GLU A 654 0.49 -47.22 -10.65
CA GLU A 654 -0.17 -47.91 -9.55
C GLU A 654 -1.54 -48.45 -9.98
N PRO A 655 -1.77 -49.79 -10.01
CA PRO A 655 -3.01 -50.37 -10.55
C PRO A 655 -4.27 -49.97 -9.79
N TRP A 656 -4.13 -49.55 -8.53
CA TRP A 656 -5.27 -49.13 -7.71
C TRP A 656 -5.91 -47.82 -8.18
N ARG A 657 -5.25 -47.04 -9.05
CA ARG A 657 -5.77 -45.80 -9.63
C ARG A 657 -6.80 -46.04 -10.76
N ALA A 658 -6.97 -47.28 -11.21
CA ALA A 658 -7.87 -47.62 -12.31
C ALA A 658 -9.36 -47.47 -11.93
N THR A 659 -10.19 -47.08 -12.89
CA THR A 659 -11.63 -46.79 -12.68
C THR A 659 -12.47 -48.00 -12.28
N ASP A 660 -11.96 -49.21 -12.51
CA ASP A 660 -12.57 -50.49 -12.16
C ASP A 660 -12.04 -51.05 -10.82
N HIS A 661 -11.07 -50.38 -10.18
CA HIS A 661 -10.51 -50.81 -8.92
C HIS A 661 -11.35 -50.34 -7.72
N SER A 662 -11.77 -51.30 -6.89
CA SER A 662 -12.50 -51.08 -5.63
C SER A 662 -11.81 -51.83 -4.48
N ASN A 663 -12.04 -51.42 -3.23
CA ASN A 663 -11.65 -52.11 -1.98
C ASN A 663 -10.29 -51.77 -1.31
N ILE A 664 -9.63 -50.67 -1.68
CA ILE A 664 -8.49 -50.13 -0.92
C ILE A 664 -8.72 -48.63 -0.72
N LEU A 665 -8.50 -48.10 0.48
CA LEU A 665 -8.58 -46.66 0.74
C LEU A 665 -7.20 -46.03 0.61
N LYS A 666 -6.91 -45.49 -0.57
CA LYS A 666 -5.77 -44.62 -0.88
C LYS A 666 -6.26 -43.19 -1.05
N CYS A 667 -5.38 -42.23 -0.76
CA CYS A 667 -5.71 -40.82 -0.83
C CYS A 667 -4.49 -40.04 -1.28
N ASP A 668 -4.63 -39.28 -2.37
CA ASP A 668 -3.58 -38.42 -2.91
C ASP A 668 -3.41 -37.10 -2.12
N TYR A 669 -4.22 -36.86 -1.09
CA TYR A 669 -4.15 -35.65 -0.26
C TYR A 669 -2.81 -35.48 0.47
N ASN A 670 -2.16 -36.60 0.83
CA ASN A 670 -0.86 -36.60 1.50
C ASN A 670 0.32 -36.79 0.54
N VAL A 671 0.07 -36.82 -0.77
CA VAL A 671 1.14 -36.92 -1.78
C VAL A 671 1.71 -35.53 -2.02
N GLU A 672 3.03 -35.40 -1.93
CA GLU A 672 3.74 -34.19 -2.32
C GLU A 672 3.98 -34.21 -3.84
N TRP A 673 3.00 -33.67 -4.58
CA TRP A 673 3.11 -33.53 -6.02
C TRP A 673 4.17 -32.49 -6.39
N ASN A 674 5.20 -32.91 -7.14
CA ASN A 674 6.26 -32.04 -7.61
C ASN A 674 6.69 -32.44 -9.04
N GLY A 675 6.34 -31.59 -10.00
CA GLY A 675 6.65 -31.80 -11.41
C GLY A 675 5.51 -32.45 -12.20
N TRP A 676 5.89 -33.04 -13.33
CA TRP A 676 4.96 -33.60 -14.31
C TRP A 676 4.89 -35.12 -14.20
N TYR A 677 3.70 -35.67 -14.43
CA TYR A 677 3.41 -37.09 -14.27
C TYR A 677 2.75 -37.66 -15.52
N ARG A 678 3.06 -38.92 -15.85
CA ARG A 678 2.42 -39.68 -16.93
C ARG A 678 1.79 -40.93 -16.33
N MET A 679 0.54 -41.20 -16.70
CA MET A 679 -0.19 -42.35 -16.19
C MET A 679 0.04 -43.59 -17.06
N PHE A 680 0.24 -44.73 -16.41
CA PHE A 680 0.33 -46.05 -16.99
C PHE A 680 -0.65 -47.00 -16.29
N TYR A 681 -1.06 -48.04 -17.02
CA TYR A 681 -1.76 -49.18 -16.46
C TYR A 681 -1.21 -50.45 -17.09
N ASN A 682 -0.58 -51.30 -16.27
CA ASN A 682 0.09 -52.53 -16.71
C ASN A 682 1.12 -52.25 -17.83
N GLY A 683 1.90 -51.17 -17.68
CA GLY A 683 2.91 -50.75 -18.66
C GLY A 683 2.37 -50.17 -19.97
N GLN A 684 1.06 -50.01 -20.13
CA GLN A 684 0.44 -49.33 -21.28
C GLN A 684 0.09 -47.88 -20.96
N ASN A 685 0.09 -47.02 -21.98
CA ASN A 685 -0.34 -45.63 -21.83
C ASN A 685 -1.80 -45.57 -21.40
N THR A 686 -2.06 -44.81 -20.34
CA THR A 686 -3.43 -44.46 -19.94
C THR A 686 -3.52 -42.97 -19.66
N GLN A 687 -4.71 -42.51 -19.35
CA GLN A 687 -5.01 -41.11 -19.11
C GLN A 687 -6.03 -40.97 -17.97
N MET A 688 -6.06 -39.81 -17.34
CA MET A 688 -7.12 -39.45 -16.41
C MET A 688 -8.45 -39.50 -17.15
N THR A 689 -9.51 -40.04 -16.55
CA THR A 689 -10.80 -40.14 -17.24
C THR A 689 -11.50 -38.78 -17.37
N GLU A 690 -12.15 -38.54 -18.50
CA GLU A 690 -13.04 -37.39 -18.76
C GLU A 690 -14.49 -37.70 -18.34
N SER A 691 -14.78 -38.97 -18.03
CA SER A 691 -16.09 -39.43 -17.60
C SER A 691 -16.16 -39.53 -16.08
N CYS A 692 -17.36 -39.32 -15.54
CA CYS A 692 -17.57 -39.39 -14.11
C CYS A 692 -17.38 -40.80 -13.56
N VAL A 693 -16.59 -40.88 -12.50
CA VAL A 693 -16.29 -42.11 -11.77
C VAL A 693 -17.21 -42.23 -10.57
N ASN A 694 -17.74 -43.43 -10.34
CA ASN A 694 -18.60 -43.72 -9.19
C ASN A 694 -17.83 -43.62 -7.87
N HIS A 695 -18.51 -43.16 -6.83
CA HIS A 695 -17.98 -43.11 -5.46
C HIS A 695 -17.42 -44.49 -5.03
N GLY A 696 -16.22 -44.51 -4.44
CA GLY A 696 -15.56 -45.74 -3.97
C GLY A 696 -14.66 -46.44 -4.99
N MET A 697 -14.52 -45.90 -6.20
CA MET A 697 -13.63 -46.43 -7.25
C MET A 697 -12.26 -45.72 -7.26
N CYS A 698 -11.33 -46.16 -8.11
CA CYS A 698 -9.94 -45.70 -8.16
C CYS A 698 -9.22 -45.86 -6.81
N GLY A 699 -9.64 -46.85 -6.00
CA GLY A 699 -9.08 -47.06 -4.66
C GLY A 699 -9.27 -45.87 -3.72
N THR A 700 -10.34 -45.08 -3.85
CA THR A 700 -10.63 -43.93 -2.97
C THR A 700 -12.13 -43.73 -2.78
N HIS A 701 -12.54 -43.03 -1.72
CA HIS A 701 -13.94 -42.60 -1.56
C HIS A 701 -14.33 -41.54 -2.60
N TYR A 702 -13.41 -40.63 -2.93
CA TYR A 702 -13.68 -39.46 -3.77
C TYR A 702 -12.79 -39.47 -5.03
N PRO A 703 -13.14 -40.27 -6.06
CA PRO A 703 -12.36 -40.34 -7.28
C PRO A 703 -12.49 -39.05 -8.09
N LEU A 704 -11.35 -38.52 -8.54
CA LEU A 704 -11.27 -37.32 -9.35
C LEU A 704 -11.25 -37.68 -10.84
N SER A 705 -12.03 -36.94 -11.63
CA SER A 705 -12.07 -37.01 -13.09
C SER A 705 -11.86 -35.61 -13.69
N LEU A 706 -11.33 -35.54 -14.90
CA LEU A 706 -11.22 -34.29 -15.65
C LEU A 706 -12.60 -33.76 -16.02
N ASN A 707 -12.77 -32.45 -15.90
CA ASN A 707 -13.95 -31.74 -16.37
C ASN A 707 -13.68 -31.11 -17.73
N GLY A 708 -14.05 -31.83 -18.79
CA GLY A 708 -13.84 -31.45 -20.18
C GLY A 708 -12.78 -32.30 -20.88
N PRO A 709 -12.62 -32.12 -22.20
CA PRO A 709 -11.73 -32.95 -23.01
C PRO A 709 -10.25 -32.67 -22.71
N HIS A 710 -9.37 -33.63 -22.96
CA HIS A 710 -7.93 -33.40 -22.99
C HIS A 710 -7.55 -32.38 -24.09
N PRO A 711 -6.44 -31.63 -23.90
CA PRO A 711 -5.92 -30.73 -24.94
C PRO A 711 -5.48 -31.46 -26.21
N GLN A 712 -5.41 -30.73 -27.32
CA GLN A 712 -4.71 -31.12 -28.54
C GLN A 712 -3.22 -30.71 -28.48
N LEU A 713 -2.40 -31.21 -29.41
CA LEU A 713 -0.96 -30.88 -29.47
C LEU A 713 -0.70 -29.37 -29.61
N GLU A 714 -1.55 -28.68 -30.34
CA GLU A 714 -1.45 -27.23 -30.59
C GLU A 714 -1.84 -26.37 -29.40
N ASP A 715 -2.62 -26.91 -28.45
CA ASP A 715 -3.07 -26.18 -27.26
C ASP A 715 -1.93 -25.95 -26.26
N GLY A 716 -0.84 -26.71 -26.36
CA GLY A 716 0.27 -26.66 -25.43
C GLY A 716 -0.15 -27.08 -24.01
N VAL A 717 0.29 -26.32 -23.00
CA VAL A 717 -0.09 -26.58 -21.61
C VAL A 717 -1.39 -25.84 -21.29
N VAL A 718 -2.44 -26.60 -20.98
CA VAL A 718 -3.75 -26.04 -20.59
C VAL A 718 -4.06 -26.32 -19.13
N THR A 719 -4.88 -25.46 -18.53
CA THR A 719 -5.45 -25.70 -17.20
C THR A 719 -6.77 -26.44 -17.34
N ARG A 720 -6.96 -27.55 -16.61
CA ARG A 720 -8.23 -28.31 -16.60
C ARG A 720 -8.76 -28.43 -15.19
N GLN A 721 -10.05 -28.14 -15.04
CA GLN A 721 -10.76 -28.39 -13.81
C GLN A 721 -10.87 -29.90 -13.56
N VAL A 722 -10.74 -30.29 -12.31
CA VAL A 722 -10.88 -31.67 -11.85
C VAL A 722 -11.95 -31.70 -10.78
N CYS A 723 -12.76 -32.75 -10.78
CA CYS A 723 -13.90 -32.84 -9.90
C CYS A 723 -14.21 -34.28 -9.53
N PHE A 724 -14.92 -34.46 -8.43
CA PHE A 724 -15.44 -35.75 -8.00
C PHE A 724 -16.97 -35.71 -7.90
N SER A 725 -17.56 -36.90 -7.92
CA SER A 725 -19.01 -37.08 -8.03
C SER A 725 -19.57 -37.66 -6.73
N VAL A 726 -20.45 -36.89 -6.07
CA VAL A 726 -21.30 -37.36 -4.96
C VAL A 726 -22.71 -36.89 -5.24
N GLY A 727 -23.63 -37.81 -5.54
CA GLY A 727 -25.01 -37.50 -5.90
C GLY A 727 -25.22 -36.88 -7.29
N GLY A 728 -24.15 -36.71 -8.08
CA GLY A 728 -24.18 -36.18 -9.44
C GLY A 728 -22.78 -36.07 -10.03
N CYS A 729 -22.68 -36.03 -11.37
CA CYS A 729 -21.41 -35.93 -12.08
C CYS A 729 -20.76 -34.56 -11.84
N CYS A 730 -19.50 -34.54 -11.37
CA CYS A 730 -18.73 -33.31 -11.14
C CYS A 730 -19.35 -32.34 -10.11
N ALA A 731 -20.00 -32.88 -9.08
CA ALA A 731 -20.69 -32.10 -8.04
C ALA A 731 -19.73 -31.23 -7.21
N TYR A 732 -18.47 -31.64 -7.06
CA TYR A 732 -17.45 -30.94 -6.29
C TYR A 732 -16.17 -30.76 -7.10
N ARG A 733 -15.63 -29.55 -7.15
CA ARG A 733 -14.42 -29.19 -7.91
C ARG A 733 -13.21 -29.07 -6.99
N SER A 734 -12.10 -29.68 -7.38
CA SER A 734 -10.78 -29.55 -6.75
C SER A 734 -10.00 -28.41 -7.42
N HIS A 735 -8.79 -28.11 -6.92
CA HIS A 735 -7.86 -27.22 -7.63
C HIS A 735 -7.57 -27.79 -9.02
N PRO A 736 -7.64 -26.97 -10.08
CA PRO A 736 -7.37 -27.45 -11.41
C PRO A 736 -5.91 -27.85 -11.55
N ILE A 737 -5.69 -28.77 -12.47
CA ILE A 737 -4.37 -29.29 -12.82
C ILE A 737 -3.95 -28.74 -14.17
N ARG A 738 -2.66 -28.82 -14.48
CA ARG A 738 -2.17 -28.51 -15.83
C ARG A 738 -1.98 -29.79 -16.61
N VAL A 739 -2.38 -29.76 -17.87
CA VAL A 739 -2.38 -30.92 -18.77
C VAL A 739 -1.74 -30.51 -20.08
N LYS A 740 -0.87 -31.37 -20.62
CA LYS A 740 -0.27 -31.19 -21.94
C LYS A 740 -0.39 -32.47 -22.77
N ALA A 741 -0.78 -32.32 -24.03
CA ALA A 741 -0.74 -33.39 -25.02
C ALA A 741 0.69 -33.54 -25.57
N CYS A 742 1.16 -34.78 -25.69
CA CYS A 742 2.52 -35.07 -26.12
C CYS A 742 2.58 -35.86 -27.44
N PRO A 743 3.63 -35.65 -28.25
CA PRO A 743 3.89 -36.48 -29.43
C PRO A 743 3.95 -37.96 -29.02
N GLY A 744 3.21 -38.83 -29.72
CA GLY A 744 3.10 -40.25 -29.35
C GLY A 744 1.82 -40.63 -28.60
N ASN A 745 0.80 -39.77 -28.63
CA ASN A 745 -0.56 -40.03 -28.15
C ASN A 745 -0.62 -40.39 -26.65
N TYR A 746 -0.01 -39.53 -25.82
CA TYR A 746 -0.13 -39.58 -24.38
C TYR A 746 -0.21 -38.17 -23.79
N TYR A 747 -0.58 -38.10 -22.52
CA TYR A 747 -0.72 -36.85 -21.78
C TYR A 747 0.19 -36.85 -20.56
N VAL A 748 0.62 -35.65 -20.18
CA VAL A 748 1.32 -35.39 -18.93
C VAL A 748 0.53 -34.40 -18.09
N TYR A 749 0.59 -34.58 -16.78
CA TYR A 749 -0.21 -33.86 -15.79
C TYR A 749 0.70 -33.25 -14.73
N GLU A 750 0.52 -31.97 -14.44
CA GLU A 750 1.07 -31.32 -13.26
C GLU A 750 -0.03 -31.30 -12.20
N PHE A 751 0.01 -32.30 -11.31
CA PHE A 751 -0.95 -32.45 -10.23
C PHE A 751 -0.66 -31.46 -9.10
N VAL A 752 -1.71 -31.07 -8.40
CA VAL A 752 -1.65 -30.28 -7.17
C VAL A 752 -2.38 -31.03 -6.07
N LYS A 753 -2.13 -30.65 -4.82
CA LYS A 753 -2.83 -31.23 -3.68
C LYS A 753 -4.34 -31.05 -3.85
N PRO A 754 -5.12 -32.16 -3.90
CA PRO A 754 -6.54 -32.13 -4.28
C PRO A 754 -7.49 -31.58 -3.22
#